data_AF-A0A7X3HJ15-F1
#
_entry.id   AF-A0A7X3HJ15-F1
#
_cell.length_a   1.000
_cell.length_b   1.000
_cell.length_c   1.000
_cell.angle_alpha   90.00
_cell.angle_beta   90.00
_cell.angle_gamma   90.00
#
_symmetry.space_group_name_H-M   'P 1'
#
loop_
_entity.id
_entity.type
_entity.pdbx_description
1 polymer ?
#
loop_
_entity_poly.entity_id
_entity_poly.type
_entity_poly.pdbx_seq_one_letter_code
_entity_poly.pdbx_strand_id
1 'polypeptide(L)'
;MDRRKFLKWGSFVTVTVATTGLAGCGGDDDNNTPAPTTPPVTNPGTSYKFDQGVASGDPKPDSVMLWTRVAGAGAGQSVSVRLQVSANADFSTLVVDSTLNALPDWDYTLRNKVTGLTAGTTYYYRFIAGSQTSPVGRTKTAPAAGTPLSQLKFAFITCQDWSVNHWAGMEELVSEDLDFIVHMGDYIYETVGAVFQTGKVESRHTQLTLPNGTATADGTYATTIDDYRYLYKSYRSDARLQALHARFPVIGIWDDHEFSDDCWQDHQTYTAADDADPRTARRRAASQAWFEFMPADVSFDQADTSFRNIQIYRSFTFGNLAMLVMTDERLYRADHVIPEQAAGSSIGSRYFVPKATLAGLEASKISGAGGALTPVSILGDTQRAWWQQQMASASTTWKLWGNEVSLLRMQIDGTQAIAALLASGLVQANSALAPLQTGMIGALVADLTTAKGDGTYPTPAYASLKAYLLTNAGISNGVFDAGIAPVLNAALPSVALLDKYILNADQWDGYNAERKAMMAFLKNGSIKNVVALTGDIHAFFAGPVMDDYDATTPVPVMVDLVTAGLSSNSFQSYFKSVVDSDAAFKAAAPLIYTTDSSGTVTNTFNSTLTTFNPWLKYVNTDAQGYAVVTLTASKLSCSFRKLKPLANGVAPALPATESVKVVEVAAGVPAVTVV
;
A
#
# COMPACT_ATOMS: atom_id res chain seq x y z
N MET A 1 -29.92 -17.68 -12.76
CA MET A 1 -28.56 -18.11 -12.36
C MET A 1 -28.54 -19.63 -12.41
N ASP A 2 -27.84 -20.23 -13.37
CA ASP A 2 -27.89 -21.67 -13.60
C ASP A 2 -27.01 -22.40 -12.58
N ARG A 3 -27.65 -23.09 -11.62
CA ARG A 3 -27.03 -23.88 -10.56
C ARG A 3 -26.03 -24.93 -11.07
N ARG A 4 -26.14 -25.37 -12.33
CA ARG A 4 -25.23 -26.37 -12.92
C ARG A 4 -23.92 -25.77 -13.45
N LYS A 5 -23.86 -24.46 -13.72
CA LYS A 5 -22.58 -23.78 -14.01
C LYS A 5 -21.79 -23.48 -12.74
N PHE A 6 -22.46 -23.15 -11.63
CA PHE A 6 -21.79 -22.90 -10.33
C PHE A 6 -21.01 -24.13 -9.80
N LEU A 7 -21.50 -25.34 -10.02
CA LEU A 7 -20.91 -26.58 -9.48
C LEU A 7 -19.75 -27.17 -10.30
N LYS A 8 -19.48 -26.67 -11.51
CA LYS A 8 -18.36 -27.14 -12.35
C LYS A 8 -17.18 -26.16 -12.41
N TRP A 9 -17.28 -25.01 -11.75
CA TRP A 9 -16.36 -23.87 -11.88
C TRP A 9 -15.69 -23.49 -10.54
N GLY A 10 -15.97 -24.20 -9.44
CA GLY A 10 -15.51 -23.84 -8.10
C GLY A 10 -15.24 -25.03 -7.18
N SER A 11 -14.10 -25.70 -7.33
CA SER A 11 -13.69 -26.82 -6.47
C SER A 11 -12.67 -26.48 -5.39
N PHE A 12 -12.33 -25.21 -5.19
CA PHE A 12 -11.32 -24.78 -4.22
C PHE A 12 -11.88 -24.04 -2.99
N VAL A 13 -12.93 -23.23 -3.15
CA VAL A 13 -13.62 -22.60 -2.02
C VAL A 13 -14.78 -23.48 -1.58
N THR A 14 -14.72 -23.97 -0.34
CA THR A 14 -15.82 -24.73 0.28
C THR A 14 -16.74 -23.81 1.07
N VAL A 15 -18.02 -24.17 1.20
CA VAL A 15 -19.00 -23.41 1.99
C VAL A 15 -19.61 -24.33 3.03
N THR A 16 -19.54 -23.93 4.31
CA THR A 16 -20.20 -24.61 5.42
C THR A 16 -21.18 -23.67 6.09
N VAL A 17 -22.32 -24.20 6.52
CA VAL A 17 -23.33 -23.42 7.26
C VAL A 17 -23.20 -23.75 8.74
N ALA A 18 -23.08 -22.72 9.58
CA ALA A 18 -23.13 -22.87 11.02
C ALA A 18 -24.55 -23.26 11.45
N THR A 19 -24.67 -24.34 12.22
CA THR A 19 -25.96 -24.82 12.74
C THR A 19 -25.99 -24.69 14.25
N THR A 20 -26.99 -23.98 14.78
CA THR A 20 -27.24 -23.93 16.22
C THR A 20 -28.03 -25.17 16.63
N GLY A 21 -27.36 -26.16 17.21
CA GLY A 21 -28.01 -27.20 18.00
C GLY A 21 -28.74 -28.29 17.22
N LEU A 22 -27.98 -29.31 16.82
CA LEU A 22 -28.28 -30.70 17.15
C LEU A 22 -26.94 -31.43 17.09
N ALA A 23 -26.37 -31.72 18.27
CA ALA A 23 -25.46 -32.84 18.39
C ALA A 23 -26.29 -34.10 18.10
N GLY A 24 -26.47 -34.39 16.81
CA GLY A 24 -27.02 -35.65 16.37
C GLY A 24 -25.98 -36.71 16.67
N CYS A 25 -26.17 -37.44 17.77
CA CYS A 25 -25.64 -38.79 17.88
C CYS A 25 -26.19 -39.56 16.67
N GLY A 26 -25.35 -39.78 15.66
CA GLY A 26 -25.70 -40.63 14.52
C GLY A 26 -25.86 -42.07 15.00
N GLY A 27 -27.10 -42.46 15.26
CA GLY A 27 -27.52 -43.85 15.30
C GLY A 27 -27.69 -44.35 13.87
N ASP A 28 -27.19 -45.56 13.62
CA ASP A 28 -27.32 -46.33 12.39
C ASP A 28 -28.77 -46.33 11.87
N ASP A 29 -28.93 -46.12 10.57
CA ASP A 29 -29.98 -46.78 9.79
C ASP A 29 -29.56 -46.85 8.32
N ASP A 30 -29.50 -48.09 7.84
CA ASP A 30 -29.13 -48.51 6.49
C ASP A 30 -30.04 -47.91 5.41
N ASN A 31 -29.47 -47.24 4.40
CA ASN A 31 -30.06 -47.30 3.07
C ASN A 31 -29.05 -47.12 1.93
N ASN A 32 -29.12 -48.08 1.01
CA ASN A 32 -28.14 -48.45 0.01
C ASN A 32 -28.21 -47.55 -1.24
N THR A 33 -27.18 -46.71 -1.48
CA THR A 33 -26.80 -46.23 -2.82
C THR A 33 -25.27 -46.09 -2.89
N PRO A 34 -24.58 -46.63 -3.92
CA PRO A 34 -23.13 -46.66 -3.92
C PRO A 34 -22.54 -45.30 -4.31
N ALA A 35 -21.99 -44.58 -3.34
CA ALA A 35 -20.98 -43.57 -3.56
C ALA A 35 -19.63 -44.25 -3.89
N PRO A 36 -18.69 -43.60 -4.60
CA PRO A 36 -17.36 -44.17 -4.82
C PRO A 36 -16.64 -44.33 -3.48
N THR A 37 -16.61 -45.56 -2.97
CA THR A 37 -15.97 -45.94 -1.71
C THR A 37 -14.49 -46.23 -1.93
N THR A 38 -13.69 -45.16 -1.93
CA THR A 38 -12.30 -45.27 -1.47
C THR A 38 -12.19 -44.42 -0.20
N PRO A 39 -12.01 -45.03 0.98
CA PRO A 39 -11.72 -44.30 2.20
C PRO A 39 -10.45 -43.45 2.00
N PRO A 40 -10.35 -42.23 2.56
CA PRO A 40 -9.07 -41.57 2.67
C PRO A 40 -8.14 -42.49 3.47
N VAL A 41 -7.09 -42.98 2.83
CA VAL A 41 -6.08 -43.78 3.51
C VAL A 41 -5.43 -42.88 4.55
N THR A 42 -5.67 -43.14 5.83
CA THR A 42 -4.82 -42.64 6.91
C THR A 42 -3.47 -43.32 6.77
N ASN A 43 -2.57 -42.75 5.96
CA ASN A 43 -1.23 -43.29 5.80
C ASN A 43 -0.50 -43.19 7.16
N PRO A 44 -0.21 -44.31 7.86
CA PRO A 44 0.29 -44.27 9.24
C PRO A 44 1.71 -43.74 9.42
N GLY A 45 2.29 -43.09 8.40
CA GLY A 45 3.64 -42.52 8.41
C GLY A 45 3.73 -41.04 8.02
N THR A 46 2.62 -40.38 7.64
CA THR A 46 2.63 -38.96 7.26
C THR A 46 2.30 -38.06 8.45
N SER A 47 3.29 -37.30 8.92
CA SER A 47 3.08 -36.28 9.95
C SER A 47 2.71 -34.95 9.27
N TYR A 48 1.41 -34.64 9.23
CA TYR A 48 0.91 -33.37 8.71
C TYR A 48 1.37 -32.19 9.59
N LYS A 49 1.51 -31.00 9.00
CA LYS A 49 1.85 -29.78 9.74
C LYS A 49 1.05 -28.59 9.23
N PHE A 50 0.90 -27.59 10.10
CA PHE A 50 0.29 -26.30 9.78
C PHE A 50 1.35 -25.20 9.83
N ASP A 51 2.41 -25.34 9.02
CA ASP A 51 3.63 -24.50 9.09
C ASP A 51 3.36 -23.01 8.80
N GLN A 52 2.25 -22.70 8.13
CA GLN A 52 1.81 -21.33 7.82
C GLN A 52 0.65 -20.85 8.74
N GLY A 53 0.30 -21.64 9.76
CA GLY A 53 -0.75 -21.31 10.72
C GLY A 53 -2.17 -21.35 10.17
N VAL A 54 -3.02 -20.50 10.72
CA VAL A 54 -4.43 -20.33 10.35
C VAL A 54 -4.74 -18.86 10.14
N ALA A 55 -5.75 -18.55 9.34
CA ALA A 55 -6.20 -17.18 9.15
C ALA A 55 -7.72 -17.11 8.98
N SER A 56 -8.29 -15.96 9.31
CA SER A 56 -9.63 -15.60 8.90
C SER A 56 -9.66 -14.25 8.21
N GLY A 57 -10.71 -13.97 7.44
CA GLY A 57 -10.81 -12.73 6.71
C GLY A 57 -12.20 -12.43 6.21
N ASP A 58 -12.33 -11.24 5.62
CA ASP A 58 -13.55 -10.69 5.04
C ASP A 58 -14.80 -10.88 5.91
N PRO A 59 -14.80 -10.35 7.15
CA PRO A 59 -15.93 -10.53 8.05
C PRO A 59 -17.17 -9.83 7.52
N LYS A 60 -18.26 -10.58 7.41
CA LYS A 60 -19.61 -10.10 7.13
C LYS A 60 -20.51 -10.37 8.34
N PRO A 61 -21.74 -9.82 8.38
CA PRO A 61 -22.65 -10.06 9.50
C PRO A 61 -22.94 -11.53 9.78
N ASP A 62 -22.98 -12.37 8.75
CA ASP A 62 -23.37 -13.77 8.86
C ASP A 62 -22.27 -14.74 8.44
N SER A 63 -21.07 -14.23 8.10
CA SER A 63 -20.05 -15.07 7.50
C SER A 63 -18.61 -14.55 7.68
N VAL A 64 -17.66 -15.48 7.58
CA VAL A 64 -16.22 -15.24 7.56
C VAL A 64 -15.55 -16.25 6.63
N MET A 65 -14.43 -15.86 6.01
CA MET A 65 -13.51 -16.81 5.38
C MET A 65 -12.57 -17.39 6.43
N LEU A 66 -12.38 -18.70 6.41
CA LEU A 66 -11.37 -19.42 7.20
C LEU A 66 -10.34 -20.05 6.26
N TRP A 67 -9.08 -20.00 6.66
CA TRP A 67 -7.94 -20.41 5.86
C TRP A 67 -6.91 -21.20 6.66
N THR A 68 -6.29 -22.20 6.01
CA THR A 68 -5.04 -22.82 6.47
C THR A 68 -4.32 -23.47 5.28
N ARG A 69 -3.08 -23.94 5.49
CA ARG A 69 -2.34 -24.80 4.56
C ARG A 69 -1.82 -26.04 5.29
N VAL A 70 -1.97 -27.20 4.67
CA VAL A 70 -1.46 -28.47 5.22
C VAL A 70 -0.16 -28.86 4.53
N ALA A 71 0.93 -28.90 5.29
CA ALA A 71 2.21 -29.42 4.87
C ALA A 71 2.37 -30.91 5.23
N GLY A 72 3.35 -31.57 4.61
CA GLY A 72 3.62 -33.01 4.85
C GLY A 72 2.73 -33.97 4.05
N ALA A 73 1.90 -33.47 3.13
CA ALA A 73 1.17 -34.30 2.18
C ALA A 73 2.13 -34.93 1.16
N GLY A 74 2.06 -36.26 0.99
CA GLY A 74 2.81 -36.99 -0.03
C GLY A 74 2.00 -37.25 -1.31
N ALA A 75 2.71 -37.40 -2.44
CA ALA A 75 2.25 -38.10 -3.65
C ALA A 75 0.97 -37.59 -4.36
N GLY A 76 0.70 -36.28 -4.35
CA GLY A 76 -0.36 -35.70 -5.20
C GLY A 76 -1.78 -36.16 -4.86
N GLN A 77 -1.99 -36.73 -3.67
CA GLN A 77 -3.33 -37.10 -3.18
C GLN A 77 -3.92 -35.95 -2.36
N SER A 78 -5.25 -35.85 -2.33
CA SER A 78 -5.96 -34.90 -1.45
C SER A 78 -5.79 -35.27 0.03
N VAL A 79 -5.69 -34.27 0.90
CA VAL A 79 -5.66 -34.47 2.36
C VAL A 79 -7.03 -34.16 2.95
N SER A 80 -7.60 -35.12 3.69
CA SER A 80 -8.83 -34.91 4.46
C SER A 80 -8.52 -34.09 5.72
N VAL A 81 -9.25 -32.98 5.90
CA VAL A 81 -9.05 -32.02 7.00
C VAL A 81 -10.39 -31.70 7.64
N ARG A 82 -10.52 -31.99 8.93
CA ARG A 82 -11.72 -31.65 9.70
C ARG A 82 -11.62 -30.21 10.20
N LEU A 83 -12.55 -29.36 9.78
CA LEU A 83 -12.75 -28.01 10.28
C LEU A 83 -13.72 -28.05 11.47
N GLN A 84 -13.34 -27.41 12.58
CA GLN A 84 -14.24 -27.14 13.69
C GLN A 84 -14.33 -25.63 13.93
N VAL A 85 -15.55 -25.13 14.12
CA VAL A 85 -15.84 -23.75 14.54
C VAL A 85 -16.71 -23.79 15.78
N SER A 86 -16.37 -22.98 16.78
CA SER A 86 -16.98 -22.99 18.10
C SER A 86 -17.32 -21.57 18.57
N ALA A 87 -18.41 -21.44 19.33
CA ALA A 87 -18.72 -20.21 20.07
C ALA A 87 -17.78 -20.00 21.26
N ASN A 88 -17.19 -21.08 21.78
CA ASN A 88 -16.34 -21.09 22.98
C ASN A 88 -14.90 -21.50 22.64
N ALA A 89 -13.91 -20.89 23.31
CA ALA A 89 -12.48 -21.13 23.06
C ALA A 89 -12.02 -22.57 23.36
N ASP A 90 -12.74 -23.27 24.24
CA ASP A 90 -12.49 -24.66 24.62
C ASP A 90 -13.11 -25.69 23.66
N PHE A 91 -13.79 -25.22 22.60
CA PHE A 91 -14.51 -26.05 21.62
C PHE A 91 -15.66 -26.88 22.21
N SER A 92 -16.22 -26.48 23.36
CA SER A 92 -17.37 -27.13 23.99
C SER A 92 -18.68 -27.00 23.20
N THR A 93 -18.83 -25.94 22.39
CA THR A 93 -20.03 -25.66 21.61
C THR A 93 -19.68 -25.47 20.14
N LEU A 94 -19.63 -26.58 19.40
CA LEU A 94 -19.37 -26.57 17.96
C LEU A 94 -20.60 -26.07 17.19
N VAL A 95 -20.38 -25.09 16.32
CA VAL A 95 -21.36 -24.59 15.34
C VAL A 95 -21.06 -25.10 13.93
N VAL A 96 -19.82 -25.53 13.67
CA VAL A 96 -19.41 -26.27 12.47
C VAL A 96 -18.50 -27.40 12.90
N ASP A 97 -18.73 -28.58 12.33
CA ASP A 97 -17.84 -29.73 12.38
C ASP A 97 -17.95 -30.44 11.02
N SER A 98 -16.97 -30.23 10.15
CA SER A 98 -17.07 -30.64 8.74
C SER A 98 -15.74 -31.12 8.19
N THR A 99 -15.78 -32.09 7.29
CA THR A 99 -14.58 -32.60 6.60
C THR A 99 -14.42 -31.90 5.26
N LEU A 100 -13.24 -31.33 5.04
CA LEU A 100 -12.81 -30.64 3.82
C LEU A 100 -11.67 -31.42 3.17
N ASN A 101 -11.36 -31.11 1.91
CA ASN A 101 -10.25 -31.74 1.18
C ASN A 101 -9.25 -30.69 0.72
N ALA A 102 -8.03 -30.73 1.25
CA ALA A 102 -6.92 -29.92 0.76
C ALA A 102 -6.33 -30.59 -0.49
N LEU A 103 -6.29 -29.88 -1.61
CA LEU A 103 -5.90 -30.44 -2.91
C LEU A 103 -4.47 -30.03 -3.31
N PRO A 104 -3.70 -30.91 -3.96
CA PRO A 104 -2.34 -30.60 -4.44
C PRO A 104 -2.30 -29.43 -5.43
N ASP A 105 -3.30 -29.33 -6.31
CA ASP A 105 -3.37 -28.31 -7.35
C ASP A 105 -3.40 -26.88 -6.79
N TRP A 106 -3.74 -26.74 -5.49
CA TRP A 106 -3.83 -25.49 -4.75
C TRP A 106 -2.84 -25.43 -3.57
N ASP A 107 -1.71 -26.12 -3.71
CA ASP A 107 -0.65 -26.22 -2.70
C ASP A 107 -1.17 -26.62 -1.30
N TYR A 108 -2.20 -27.47 -1.27
CA TYR A 108 -2.83 -27.95 -0.04
C TYR A 108 -3.36 -26.84 0.89
N THR A 109 -3.66 -25.68 0.32
CA THR A 109 -4.40 -24.62 1.01
C THR A 109 -5.87 -25.00 1.10
N LEU A 110 -6.54 -24.50 2.13
CA LEU A 110 -7.98 -24.62 2.34
C LEU A 110 -8.55 -23.23 2.51
N ARG A 111 -9.61 -22.94 1.76
CA ARG A 111 -10.42 -21.72 1.90
C ARG A 111 -11.87 -22.11 2.08
N ASN A 112 -12.39 -21.86 3.27
CA ASN A 112 -13.76 -22.22 3.62
C ASN A 112 -14.55 -21.00 4.07
N LYS A 113 -15.62 -20.68 3.35
CA LYS A 113 -16.59 -19.68 3.77
C LYS A 113 -17.56 -20.31 4.77
N VAL A 114 -17.55 -19.82 6.00
CA VAL A 114 -18.54 -20.21 7.01
C VAL A 114 -19.68 -19.19 6.96
N THR A 115 -20.92 -19.65 6.74
CA THR A 115 -22.13 -18.80 6.71
C THR A 115 -23.08 -19.16 7.85
N GLY A 116 -24.15 -18.37 8.06
CA GLY A 116 -25.13 -18.61 9.12
C GLY A 116 -24.63 -18.27 10.53
N LEU A 117 -23.54 -17.50 10.64
CA LEU A 117 -23.02 -17.02 11.91
C LEU A 117 -23.85 -15.86 12.46
N THR A 118 -23.76 -15.63 13.77
CA THR A 118 -24.38 -14.46 14.40
C THR A 118 -23.50 -13.24 14.19
N ALA A 119 -24.11 -12.07 13.92
CA ALA A 119 -23.40 -10.81 13.70
C ALA A 119 -22.68 -10.31 14.96
N GLY A 120 -21.58 -9.56 14.77
CA GLY A 120 -20.81 -8.96 15.85
C GLY A 120 -20.25 -9.95 16.88
N THR A 121 -20.13 -11.23 16.53
CA THR A 121 -19.86 -12.32 17.46
C THR A 121 -18.46 -12.89 17.25
N THR A 122 -17.76 -13.18 18.36
CA THR A 122 -16.47 -13.86 18.32
C THR A 122 -16.66 -15.37 18.21
N TYR A 123 -15.92 -16.00 17.31
CA TYR A 123 -15.84 -17.46 17.16
C TYR A 123 -14.40 -17.93 17.21
N TYR A 124 -14.21 -19.20 17.56
CA TYR A 124 -12.93 -19.89 17.57
C TYR A 124 -12.95 -21.03 16.55
N TYR A 125 -11.82 -21.27 15.88
CA TYR A 125 -11.75 -22.30 14.85
C TYR A 125 -10.42 -23.04 14.86
N ARG A 126 -10.43 -24.28 14.38
CA ARG A 126 -9.22 -25.11 14.21
C ARG A 126 -9.41 -26.11 13.08
N PHE A 127 -8.29 -26.55 12.52
CA PHE A 127 -8.23 -27.58 11.50
C PHE A 127 -7.52 -28.81 12.07
N ILE A 128 -7.99 -30.00 11.70
CA ILE A 128 -7.45 -31.28 12.17
C ILE A 128 -7.16 -32.16 10.95
N ALA A 129 -5.90 -32.52 10.75
CA ALA A 129 -5.44 -33.40 9.68
C ALA A 129 -4.74 -34.62 10.30
N GLY A 130 -5.32 -35.81 10.14
CA GLY A 130 -4.86 -37.01 10.87
C GLY A 130 -4.88 -36.78 12.39
N SER A 131 -3.74 -36.96 13.05
CA SER A 131 -3.59 -36.70 14.50
C SER A 131 -3.18 -35.26 14.84
N GLN A 132 -3.01 -34.39 13.84
CA GLN A 132 -2.41 -33.07 14.00
C GLN A 132 -3.50 -32.01 14.02
N THR A 133 -3.42 -31.10 14.99
CA THR A 133 -4.35 -29.98 15.15
C THR A 133 -3.62 -28.68 14.90
N SER A 134 -4.22 -27.78 14.13
CA SER A 134 -3.67 -26.44 13.88
C SER A 134 -3.61 -25.61 15.17
N PRO A 135 -2.88 -24.49 15.18
CA PRO A 135 -3.15 -23.42 16.14
C PRO A 135 -4.65 -23.06 16.15
N VAL A 136 -5.16 -22.64 17.30
CA VAL A 136 -6.54 -22.15 17.43
C VAL A 136 -6.58 -20.72 16.89
N GLY A 137 -7.45 -20.49 15.92
CA GLY A 137 -7.77 -19.16 15.44
C GLY A 137 -8.97 -18.57 16.17
N ARG A 138 -9.02 -17.25 16.24
CA ARG A 138 -10.14 -16.42 16.68
C ARG A 138 -10.56 -15.52 15.52
N THR A 139 -11.86 -15.35 15.34
CA THR A 139 -12.44 -14.44 14.34
C THR A 139 -13.63 -13.69 14.93
N LYS A 140 -14.04 -12.60 14.30
CA LYS A 140 -15.22 -11.81 14.69
C LYS A 140 -16.03 -11.46 13.44
N THR A 141 -17.32 -11.79 13.43
CA THR A 141 -18.24 -11.36 12.36
C THR A 141 -18.49 -9.86 12.46
N ALA A 142 -18.77 -9.21 11.31
CA ALA A 142 -19.11 -7.79 11.31
C ALA A 142 -20.45 -7.57 12.04
N PRO A 143 -20.69 -6.40 12.67
CA PRO A 143 -22.02 -6.06 13.15
C PRO A 143 -23.01 -5.91 11.99
N ALA A 144 -24.27 -6.30 12.20
CA ALA A 144 -25.31 -6.18 11.18
C ALA A 144 -25.52 -4.72 10.76
N ALA A 145 -25.84 -4.48 9.49
CA ALA A 145 -26.08 -3.14 8.98
C ALA A 145 -27.17 -2.42 9.79
N GLY A 146 -26.93 -1.15 10.13
CA GLY A 146 -27.85 -0.35 10.94
C GLY A 146 -27.73 -0.55 12.46
N THR A 147 -27.00 -1.56 12.94
CA THR A 147 -26.72 -1.71 14.39
C THR A 147 -25.93 -0.49 14.90
N PRO A 148 -26.41 0.23 15.93
CA PRO A 148 -25.67 1.33 16.52
C PRO A 148 -24.35 0.85 17.15
N LEU A 149 -23.23 1.45 16.74
CA LEU A 149 -21.91 1.20 17.33
C LEU A 149 -21.39 2.48 17.99
N SER A 150 -20.92 2.37 19.23
CA SER A 150 -20.20 3.46 19.89
C SER A 150 -18.78 3.64 19.33
N GLN A 151 -18.17 2.54 18.88
CA GLN A 151 -16.81 2.50 18.38
C GLN A 151 -16.60 1.38 17.35
N LEU A 152 -15.64 1.60 16.45
CA LEU A 152 -14.94 0.58 15.68
C LEU A 152 -13.43 0.80 15.83
N LYS A 153 -12.65 -0.24 16.09
CA LYS A 153 -11.19 -0.13 16.25
C LYS A 153 -10.47 -1.17 15.40
N PHE A 154 -9.56 -0.71 14.55
CA PHE A 154 -8.81 -1.58 13.63
C PHE A 154 -7.40 -1.04 13.44
N ALA A 155 -6.50 -1.86 12.90
CA ALA A 155 -5.21 -1.39 12.39
C ALA A 155 -5.19 -1.53 10.87
N PHE A 156 -4.40 -0.68 10.21
CA PHE A 156 -4.05 -0.89 8.81
C PHE A 156 -2.54 -0.91 8.64
N ILE A 157 -2.07 -1.87 7.85
CA ILE A 157 -0.66 -2.19 7.61
C ILE A 157 -0.43 -2.40 6.11
N THR A 158 0.82 -2.27 5.69
CA THR A 158 1.25 -2.48 4.30
C THR A 158 2.76 -2.72 4.26
N CYS A 159 3.30 -3.09 3.09
CA CYS A 159 4.73 -3.11 2.77
C CYS A 159 5.60 -3.76 3.86
N GLN A 160 5.47 -5.07 3.96
CA GLN A 160 6.16 -5.91 4.92
C GLN A 160 7.31 -6.69 4.26
N ASP A 161 8.24 -6.02 3.58
CA ASP A 161 9.37 -6.72 2.93
C ASP A 161 10.13 -7.62 3.93
N TRP A 162 10.25 -8.90 3.58
CA TRP A 162 10.99 -9.92 4.33
C TRP A 162 12.49 -9.62 4.40
N SER A 163 13.01 -8.88 3.42
CA SER A 163 14.44 -8.61 3.27
C SER A 163 14.87 -7.31 3.96
N VAL A 164 13.97 -6.64 4.68
CA VAL A 164 14.23 -5.33 5.29
C VAL A 164 13.69 -5.28 6.73
N ASN A 165 14.49 -4.72 7.64
CA ASN A 165 14.14 -4.41 9.03
C ASN A 165 13.61 -5.62 9.82
N HIS A 166 12.51 -5.46 10.56
CA HIS A 166 11.93 -6.48 11.46
C HIS A 166 10.41 -6.32 11.57
N TRP A 167 9.72 -7.35 12.07
CA TRP A 167 8.25 -7.33 12.23
C TRP A 167 7.76 -7.27 13.70
N ALA A 168 8.58 -6.80 14.64
CA ALA A 168 8.20 -6.72 16.06
C ALA A 168 6.92 -5.88 16.34
N GLY A 169 6.56 -4.95 15.46
CA GLY A 169 5.28 -4.23 15.55
C GLY A 169 4.04 -5.14 15.51
N MET A 170 4.14 -6.31 14.87
CA MET A 170 3.05 -7.29 14.86
C MET A 170 2.80 -7.88 16.27
N GLU A 171 3.80 -7.97 17.14
CA GLU A 171 3.63 -8.45 18.53
C GLU A 171 2.79 -7.47 19.36
N GLU A 172 3.00 -6.17 19.16
CA GLU A 172 2.17 -5.13 19.76
C GLU A 172 0.74 -5.15 19.20
N LEU A 173 0.58 -5.30 17.88
CA LEU A 173 -0.74 -5.42 17.25
C LEU A 173 -1.55 -6.62 17.77
N VAL A 174 -0.92 -7.77 17.99
CA VAL A 174 -1.58 -8.96 18.57
C VAL A 174 -2.15 -8.67 19.97
N SER A 175 -1.54 -7.75 20.72
CA SER A 175 -1.95 -7.36 22.06
C SER A 175 -3.05 -6.29 22.08
N GLU A 176 -3.39 -5.70 20.93
CA GLU A 176 -4.46 -4.71 20.81
C GLU A 176 -5.86 -5.35 20.85
N ASP A 177 -6.85 -4.59 21.31
CA ASP A 177 -8.26 -4.94 21.14
C ASP A 177 -8.78 -4.37 19.82
N LEU A 178 -8.59 -5.13 18.74
CA LEU A 178 -9.01 -4.78 17.38
C LEU A 178 -10.18 -5.65 16.92
N ASP A 179 -11.06 -5.04 16.13
CA ASP A 179 -12.15 -5.71 15.42
C ASP A 179 -11.63 -6.51 14.21
N PHE A 180 -10.67 -5.94 13.48
CA PHE A 180 -10.03 -6.52 12.29
C PHE A 180 -8.70 -5.81 11.96
N ILE A 181 -7.97 -6.37 11.00
CA ILE A 181 -6.79 -5.75 10.36
C ILE A 181 -7.11 -5.46 8.90
N VAL A 182 -6.66 -4.33 8.37
CA VAL A 182 -6.66 -4.02 6.94
C VAL A 182 -5.23 -4.14 6.41
N HIS A 183 -5.02 -4.88 5.32
CA HIS A 183 -3.72 -4.96 4.65
C HIS A 183 -3.82 -4.29 3.27
N MET A 184 -3.00 -3.27 3.02
CA MET A 184 -3.10 -2.39 1.84
C MET A 184 -2.11 -2.76 0.72
N GLY A 185 -1.85 -4.06 0.54
CA GLY A 185 -0.88 -4.55 -0.44
C GLY A 185 0.55 -4.70 0.06
N ASP A 186 1.44 -5.17 -0.81
CA ASP A 186 2.82 -5.55 -0.52
C ASP A 186 2.94 -6.53 0.66
N TYR A 187 2.05 -7.52 0.67
CA TYR A 187 2.11 -8.65 1.60
C TYR A 187 3.34 -9.50 1.33
N ILE A 188 3.73 -9.63 0.06
CA ILE A 188 4.99 -10.23 -0.39
C ILE A 188 5.73 -9.25 -1.29
N TYR A 189 7.04 -9.46 -1.45
CA TYR A 189 7.84 -8.87 -2.51
C TYR A 189 8.23 -9.97 -3.49
N GLU A 190 8.03 -9.73 -4.79
CA GLU A 190 8.32 -10.66 -5.87
C GLU A 190 9.82 -10.77 -6.15
N THR A 191 10.62 -9.81 -5.68
CA THR A 191 12.07 -9.75 -5.88
C THR A 191 12.86 -10.28 -4.68
N VAL A 192 14.05 -10.81 -4.98
CA VAL A 192 15.06 -11.21 -4.00
C VAL A 192 16.40 -10.59 -4.39
N GLY A 193 16.96 -9.81 -3.46
CA GLY A 193 18.26 -9.18 -3.60
C GLY A 193 18.28 -7.91 -4.46
N ALA A 194 17.11 -7.34 -4.80
CA ALA A 194 17.01 -6.12 -5.60
C ALA A 194 17.76 -4.94 -4.94
N VAL A 195 18.22 -3.99 -5.75
CA VAL A 195 18.97 -2.79 -5.28
C VAL A 195 18.24 -1.95 -4.24
N PHE A 196 16.91 -1.98 -4.18
CA PHE A 196 16.17 -1.30 -3.13
C PHE A 196 16.06 -2.12 -1.84
N GLN A 197 16.38 -3.42 -1.85
CA GLN A 197 16.37 -4.31 -0.68
C GLN A 197 17.70 -4.22 0.08
N THR A 198 18.19 -3.00 0.31
CA THR A 198 19.49 -2.69 0.93
C THR A 198 19.46 -2.61 2.45
N GLY A 199 18.33 -2.96 3.07
CA GLY A 199 18.14 -2.85 4.51
C GLY A 199 18.91 -3.89 5.31
N LYS A 200 19.23 -3.58 6.56
CA LYS A 200 19.56 -4.65 7.52
C LYS A 200 18.27 -5.39 7.82
N VAL A 201 18.31 -6.71 7.71
CA VAL A 201 17.17 -7.59 8.00
C VAL A 201 17.39 -8.35 9.31
N GLU A 202 16.31 -8.57 10.05
CA GLU A 202 16.30 -9.41 11.24
C GLU A 202 16.79 -10.82 10.91
N SER A 203 17.66 -11.40 11.74
CA SER A 203 18.23 -12.73 11.53
C SER A 203 17.19 -13.85 11.49
N ARG A 204 15.96 -13.58 11.93
CA ARG A 204 14.82 -14.48 11.83
C ARG A 204 14.35 -14.67 10.38
N HIS A 205 14.56 -13.67 9.53
CA HIS A 205 14.21 -13.70 8.12
C HIS A 205 15.41 -14.18 7.32
N THR A 206 15.45 -15.49 7.07
CA THR A 206 16.52 -16.10 6.28
C THR A 206 16.48 -15.60 4.84
N GLN A 207 17.65 -15.44 4.21
CA GLN A 207 17.74 -15.08 2.81
C GLN A 207 16.87 -16.02 1.94
N LEU A 208 16.05 -15.42 1.09
CA LEU A 208 15.15 -16.12 0.19
C LEU A 208 15.91 -16.66 -1.03
N THR A 209 15.38 -17.72 -1.65
CA THR A 209 15.88 -18.26 -2.92
C THR A 209 14.71 -18.77 -3.74
N LEU A 210 14.40 -18.08 -4.83
CA LEU A 210 13.28 -18.42 -5.70
C LEU A 210 13.55 -19.73 -6.46
N PRO A 211 12.64 -20.71 -6.44
CA PRO A 211 12.82 -21.99 -7.13
C PRO A 211 13.11 -21.88 -8.64
N ASN A 212 12.42 -20.98 -9.34
CA ASN A 212 12.46 -20.78 -10.79
C ASN A 212 12.59 -19.28 -11.16
N GLY A 213 13.13 -18.47 -10.26
CA GLY A 213 13.20 -17.02 -10.46
C GLY A 213 14.00 -16.60 -11.69
N THR A 214 13.63 -15.47 -12.28
CA THR A 214 14.35 -14.87 -13.42
C THR A 214 15.38 -13.89 -12.90
N ALA A 215 16.65 -14.10 -13.26
CA ALA A 215 17.74 -13.22 -12.86
C ALA A 215 17.66 -11.86 -13.55
N THR A 216 18.03 -10.80 -12.82
CA THR A 216 18.25 -9.44 -13.33
C THR A 216 19.69 -9.03 -13.08
N ALA A 217 20.08 -7.82 -13.50
CA ALA A 217 21.41 -7.29 -13.20
C ALA A 217 21.68 -7.20 -11.69
N ASP A 218 20.61 -6.95 -10.92
CA ASP A 218 20.68 -6.56 -9.52
C ASP A 218 19.88 -7.50 -8.60
N GLY A 219 19.55 -8.71 -9.03
CA GLY A 219 18.76 -9.63 -8.21
C GLY A 219 18.04 -10.71 -9.01
N THR A 220 16.88 -11.14 -8.52
CA THR A 220 16.02 -12.14 -9.18
C THR A 220 14.56 -11.85 -8.84
N TYR A 221 13.63 -12.07 -9.78
CA TYR A 221 12.19 -11.94 -9.53
C TYR A 221 11.41 -13.24 -9.76
N ALA A 222 10.29 -13.39 -9.05
CA ALA A 222 9.37 -14.52 -9.13
C ALA A 222 8.69 -14.59 -10.50
N THR A 223 8.73 -15.75 -11.14
CA THR A 223 8.24 -15.92 -12.53
C THR A 223 7.10 -16.94 -12.62
N THR A 224 7.18 -17.99 -11.81
CA THR A 224 6.27 -19.15 -11.84
C THR A 224 5.35 -19.18 -10.63
N ILE A 225 4.28 -19.97 -10.70
CA ILE A 225 3.39 -20.21 -9.55
C ILE A 225 4.15 -20.76 -8.34
N ASP A 226 5.18 -21.58 -8.57
CA ASP A 226 6.00 -22.14 -7.48
C ASP A 226 6.84 -21.07 -6.78
N ASP A 227 7.29 -20.03 -7.51
CA ASP A 227 7.98 -18.89 -6.92
C ASP A 227 7.05 -18.08 -6.02
N TYR A 228 5.86 -17.71 -6.51
CA TYR A 228 4.90 -16.96 -5.70
C TYR A 228 4.41 -17.77 -4.49
N ARG A 229 4.14 -19.08 -4.65
CA ARG A 229 3.83 -19.97 -3.53
C ARG A 229 4.98 -20.02 -2.52
N TYR A 230 6.23 -20.09 -2.99
CA TYR A 230 7.40 -20.06 -2.12
C TYR A 230 7.46 -18.76 -1.31
N LEU A 231 7.22 -17.62 -1.92
CA LEU A 231 7.19 -16.31 -1.24
C LEU A 231 6.10 -16.29 -0.16
N TYR A 232 4.86 -16.63 -0.48
CA TYR A 232 3.79 -16.65 0.52
C TYR A 232 4.07 -17.63 1.67
N LYS A 233 4.61 -18.82 1.38
CA LYS A 233 5.00 -19.79 2.42
C LYS A 233 6.11 -19.25 3.32
N SER A 234 7.07 -18.53 2.75
CA SER A 234 8.20 -17.93 3.46
C SER A 234 7.70 -16.82 4.37
N TYR A 235 6.96 -15.85 3.85
CA TYR A 235 6.42 -14.74 4.64
C TYR A 235 5.52 -15.24 5.77
N ARG A 236 4.58 -16.15 5.47
CA ARG A 236 3.70 -16.77 6.47
C ARG A 236 4.40 -17.73 7.44
N SER A 237 5.71 -17.97 7.30
CA SER A 237 6.46 -18.76 8.28
C SER A 237 6.85 -17.94 9.53
N ASP A 238 6.78 -16.61 9.48
CA ASP A 238 7.01 -15.77 10.66
C ASP A 238 5.89 -15.96 11.68
N ALA A 239 6.24 -16.38 12.91
CA ALA A 239 5.25 -16.65 13.94
C ALA A 239 4.47 -15.41 14.39
N ARG A 240 5.01 -14.20 14.20
CA ARG A 240 4.31 -12.94 14.53
C ARG A 240 3.18 -12.69 13.53
N LEU A 241 3.44 -12.92 12.24
CA LEU A 241 2.42 -12.85 11.20
C LEU A 241 1.36 -13.94 11.41
N GLN A 242 1.77 -15.17 11.74
CA GLN A 242 0.82 -16.24 12.10
C GLN A 242 -0.06 -15.87 13.30
N ALA A 243 0.52 -15.28 14.35
CA ALA A 243 -0.22 -14.86 15.54
C ALA A 243 -1.25 -13.78 15.21
N LEU A 244 -0.90 -12.81 14.35
CA LEU A 244 -1.81 -11.77 13.88
C LEU A 244 -2.98 -12.36 13.09
N HIS A 245 -2.71 -13.24 12.11
CA HIS A 245 -3.74 -13.93 11.32
C HIS A 245 -4.62 -14.86 12.17
N ALA A 246 -4.06 -15.50 13.20
CA ALA A 246 -4.81 -16.33 14.12
C ALA A 246 -5.69 -15.51 15.08
N ARG A 247 -5.38 -14.22 15.31
CA ARG A 247 -6.05 -13.40 16.31
C ARG A 247 -7.21 -12.57 15.76
N PHE A 248 -7.07 -12.06 14.54
CA PHE A 248 -8.00 -11.11 13.93
C PHE A 248 -8.39 -11.52 12.51
N PRO A 249 -9.65 -11.25 12.08
CA PRO A 249 -9.97 -11.31 10.67
C PRO A 249 -9.20 -10.21 9.91
N VAL A 250 -8.64 -10.57 8.75
CA VAL A 250 -7.90 -9.66 7.87
C VAL A 250 -8.73 -9.32 6.62
N ILE A 251 -8.85 -8.03 6.31
CA ILE A 251 -9.39 -7.52 5.05
C ILE A 251 -8.20 -7.06 4.21
N GLY A 252 -7.79 -7.91 3.26
CA GLY A 252 -6.61 -7.65 2.42
C GLY A 252 -6.96 -7.21 0.99
N ILE A 253 -6.15 -6.33 0.44
CA ILE A 253 -5.98 -6.09 -0.99
C ILE A 253 -4.51 -6.37 -1.36
N TRP A 254 -4.17 -6.47 -2.65
CA TRP A 254 -2.79 -6.43 -3.12
C TRP A 254 -2.36 -5.00 -3.40
N ASP A 255 -1.09 -4.83 -3.70
CA ASP A 255 -0.55 -3.73 -4.49
C ASP A 255 0.24 -4.33 -5.67
N ASP A 256 1.36 -3.73 -6.05
CA ASP A 256 2.16 -4.12 -7.21
C ASP A 256 3.08 -5.30 -6.92
N HIS A 257 3.74 -5.35 -5.76
CA HIS A 257 4.73 -6.38 -5.42
C HIS A 257 4.14 -7.80 -5.24
N GLU A 258 2.81 -7.94 -5.16
CA GLU A 258 2.15 -9.23 -5.37
C GLU A 258 2.36 -9.81 -6.78
N PHE A 259 2.72 -8.98 -7.77
CA PHE A 259 3.03 -9.36 -9.13
C PHE A 259 4.40 -8.83 -9.59
N SER A 260 4.56 -7.52 -9.70
CA SER A 260 5.76 -6.81 -10.17
C SER A 260 5.69 -5.34 -9.76
N ASP A 261 6.81 -4.80 -9.27
CA ASP A 261 7.03 -3.37 -8.98
C ASP A 261 6.40 -2.43 -10.03
N ASP A 262 5.65 -1.42 -9.57
CA ASP A 262 4.92 -0.39 -10.33
C ASP A 262 4.07 -0.92 -11.50
N CYS A 263 3.58 -2.16 -11.43
CA CYS A 263 2.86 -2.78 -12.55
C CYS A 263 1.57 -2.06 -12.93
N TRP A 264 1.16 -2.27 -14.18
CA TRP A 264 -0.19 -2.02 -14.66
C TRP A 264 -0.71 -3.25 -15.40
N GLN A 265 -1.94 -3.67 -15.08
CA GLN A 265 -2.56 -4.86 -15.68
C GLN A 265 -1.66 -6.11 -15.53
N ASP A 266 -1.11 -6.61 -16.64
CA ASP A 266 -0.17 -7.73 -16.68
C ASP A 266 1.22 -7.35 -17.21
N HIS A 267 1.58 -6.06 -17.22
CA HIS A 267 2.89 -5.56 -17.58
C HIS A 267 3.75 -5.35 -16.33
N GLN A 268 5.02 -5.78 -16.43
CA GLN A 268 6.07 -5.45 -15.47
C GLN A 268 6.78 -4.16 -15.91
N THR A 269 7.57 -3.53 -15.04
CA THR A 269 8.19 -2.22 -15.36
C THR A 269 9.71 -2.16 -15.08
N TYR A 270 10.39 -3.30 -15.12
CA TYR A 270 11.83 -3.37 -14.79
C TYR A 270 12.71 -2.71 -15.85
N THR A 271 12.25 -2.64 -17.10
CA THR A 271 12.95 -2.00 -18.21
C THR A 271 11.99 -1.18 -19.05
N ALA A 272 12.51 -0.16 -19.73
CA ALA A 272 11.72 0.66 -20.66
C ALA A 272 11.14 -0.13 -21.86
N ALA A 273 11.56 -1.38 -22.07
CA ALA A 273 11.00 -2.23 -23.12
C ALA A 273 9.78 -3.03 -22.66
N ASP A 274 9.55 -3.15 -21.35
CA ASP A 274 8.48 -4.02 -20.82
C ASP A 274 7.06 -3.49 -21.14
N ASP A 275 6.89 -2.19 -21.41
CA ASP A 275 5.60 -1.59 -21.83
C ASP A 275 4.99 -2.28 -23.07
N ALA A 276 5.81 -2.90 -23.91
CA ALA A 276 5.37 -3.54 -25.15
C ALA A 276 5.00 -5.03 -24.97
N ASP A 277 5.41 -5.66 -23.87
CA ASP A 277 5.39 -7.12 -23.70
C ASP A 277 4.59 -7.54 -22.45
N PRO A 278 3.31 -7.93 -22.59
CA PRO A 278 2.52 -8.42 -21.46
C PRO A 278 3.09 -9.72 -20.90
N ARG A 279 3.01 -9.87 -19.57
CA ARG A 279 3.43 -11.06 -18.82
C ARG A 279 2.22 -11.80 -18.25
N THR A 280 1.18 -12.00 -19.06
CA THR A 280 -0.11 -12.61 -18.66
C THR A 280 0.05 -13.90 -17.86
N ALA A 281 0.94 -14.81 -18.28
CA ALA A 281 1.17 -16.07 -17.58
C ALA A 281 1.72 -15.86 -16.15
N ARG A 282 2.67 -14.93 -15.98
CA ARG A 282 3.23 -14.54 -14.68
C ARG A 282 2.18 -13.84 -13.82
N ARG A 283 1.40 -12.89 -14.39
CA ARG A 283 0.30 -12.21 -13.67
C ARG A 283 -0.75 -13.20 -13.17
N ARG A 284 -1.10 -14.23 -13.96
CA ARG A 284 -2.02 -15.28 -13.54
C ARG A 284 -1.43 -16.18 -12.45
N ALA A 285 -0.13 -16.47 -12.50
CA ALA A 285 0.57 -17.20 -11.44
C ALA A 285 0.55 -16.43 -10.11
N ALA A 286 0.88 -15.13 -10.14
CA ALA A 286 0.76 -14.22 -9.00
C ALA A 286 -0.68 -14.20 -8.44
N SER A 287 -1.67 -13.97 -9.32
CA SER A 287 -3.09 -13.91 -8.94
C SER A 287 -3.59 -15.21 -8.30
N GLN A 288 -3.17 -16.35 -8.84
CA GLN A 288 -3.50 -17.66 -8.26
C GLN A 288 -2.87 -17.84 -6.87
N ALA A 289 -1.59 -17.49 -6.70
CA ALA A 289 -0.94 -17.58 -5.39
C ALA A 289 -1.59 -16.66 -4.36
N TRP A 290 -1.93 -15.42 -4.73
CA TRP A 290 -2.69 -14.52 -3.85
C TRP A 290 -4.02 -15.13 -3.43
N PHE A 291 -4.78 -15.67 -4.40
CA PHE A 291 -6.05 -16.33 -4.14
C PHE A 291 -5.89 -17.58 -3.25
N GLU A 292 -4.79 -18.32 -3.38
CA GLU A 292 -4.50 -19.48 -2.53
C GLU A 292 -4.18 -19.11 -1.09
N PHE A 293 -3.44 -18.00 -0.86
CA PHE A 293 -2.85 -17.68 0.44
C PHE A 293 -3.53 -16.54 1.20
N MET A 294 -4.46 -15.80 0.59
CA MET A 294 -5.20 -14.72 1.27
C MET A 294 -6.62 -15.17 1.67
N PRO A 295 -7.07 -14.89 2.91
CA PRO A 295 -8.40 -15.28 3.40
C PRO A 295 -9.51 -14.33 2.90
N ALA A 296 -9.52 -14.02 1.61
CA ALA A 296 -10.50 -13.12 0.99
C ALA A 296 -11.70 -13.88 0.39
N ASP A 297 -12.89 -13.31 0.43
CA ASP A 297 -14.12 -13.80 -0.21
C ASP A 297 -14.26 -13.13 -1.59
N VAL A 298 -13.53 -13.66 -2.57
CA VAL A 298 -13.38 -13.06 -3.91
C VAL A 298 -13.65 -14.07 -5.03
N SER A 299 -13.91 -13.58 -6.23
CA SER A 299 -14.06 -14.42 -7.42
C SER A 299 -12.74 -14.67 -8.13
N PHE A 300 -12.49 -15.92 -8.50
CA PHE A 300 -11.37 -16.37 -9.33
C PHE A 300 -11.89 -17.42 -10.31
N ASP A 301 -11.62 -17.23 -11.60
CA ASP A 301 -12.01 -18.13 -12.68
C ASP A 301 -10.77 -18.67 -13.38
N GLN A 302 -10.33 -19.87 -13.00
CA GLN A 302 -9.14 -20.47 -13.58
C GLN A 302 -9.29 -20.75 -15.09
N ALA A 303 -10.53 -20.89 -15.59
CA ALA A 303 -10.81 -21.13 -17.00
C ALA A 303 -10.66 -19.87 -17.85
N ASP A 304 -10.77 -18.67 -17.26
CA ASP A 304 -10.40 -17.43 -17.92
C ASP A 304 -8.87 -17.37 -18.10
N THR A 305 -8.46 -17.34 -19.37
CA THR A 305 -7.05 -17.29 -19.77
C THR A 305 -6.49 -15.89 -19.80
N SER A 306 -7.31 -14.85 -19.60
CA SER A 306 -6.87 -13.46 -19.48
C SER A 306 -6.25 -13.18 -18.11
N PHE A 307 -5.62 -12.01 -17.96
CA PHE A 307 -5.13 -11.54 -16.66
C PHE A 307 -6.25 -11.07 -15.72
N ARG A 308 -7.49 -10.88 -16.22
CA ARG A 308 -8.65 -10.43 -15.43
C ARG A 308 -9.44 -11.60 -14.83
N ASN A 309 -8.80 -12.75 -14.69
CA ASN A 309 -9.39 -13.98 -14.18
C ASN A 309 -9.66 -13.95 -12.66
N ILE A 310 -9.55 -12.79 -12.02
CA ILE A 310 -9.77 -12.55 -10.60
C ILE A 310 -10.36 -11.15 -10.42
N GLN A 311 -11.21 -10.97 -9.41
CA GLN A 311 -11.70 -9.66 -8.98
C GLN A 311 -11.60 -9.57 -7.47
N ILE A 312 -10.85 -8.59 -6.94
CA ILE A 312 -10.63 -8.48 -5.50
C ILE A 312 -11.22 -7.22 -4.83
N TYR A 313 -11.66 -6.21 -5.57
CA TYR A 313 -12.33 -5.05 -4.99
C TYR A 313 -13.70 -5.40 -4.40
N ARG A 314 -14.03 -4.87 -3.22
CA ARG A 314 -15.25 -5.25 -2.48
C ARG A 314 -15.56 -4.28 -1.34
N SER A 315 -16.75 -4.38 -0.76
CA SER A 315 -17.19 -3.52 0.34
C SER A 315 -17.66 -4.28 1.58
N PHE A 316 -17.54 -3.61 2.72
CA PHE A 316 -17.89 -4.10 4.06
C PHE A 316 -18.69 -3.04 4.80
N THR A 317 -19.64 -3.48 5.64
CA THR A 317 -20.46 -2.59 6.47
C THR A 317 -20.35 -3.02 7.92
N PHE A 318 -20.08 -2.05 8.81
CA PHE A 318 -19.96 -2.25 10.24
C PHE A 318 -21.02 -1.42 10.96
N GLY A 319 -22.16 -2.04 11.24
CA GLY A 319 -23.25 -1.35 11.93
C GLY A 319 -23.83 -0.19 11.12
N ASN A 320 -24.13 0.90 11.81
CA ASN A 320 -24.41 2.21 11.21
C ASN A 320 -23.17 3.12 11.12
N LEU A 321 -22.03 2.66 11.65
CA LEU A 321 -20.89 3.55 11.91
C LEU A 321 -20.00 3.71 10.68
N ALA A 322 -19.66 2.62 10.01
CA ALA A 322 -18.71 2.67 8.89
C ALA A 322 -19.08 1.72 7.75
N MET A 323 -18.82 2.18 6.53
CA MET A 323 -18.58 1.33 5.38
C MET A 323 -17.07 1.37 5.09
N LEU A 324 -16.48 0.24 4.70
CA LEU A 324 -15.15 0.16 4.11
C LEU A 324 -15.27 -0.32 2.67
N VAL A 325 -14.80 0.48 1.72
CA VAL A 325 -14.69 0.13 0.30
C VAL A 325 -13.21 -0.13 0.01
N MET A 326 -12.92 -1.31 -0.54
CA MET A 326 -11.58 -1.71 -0.97
C MET A 326 -11.54 -1.67 -2.50
N THR A 327 -10.71 -0.82 -3.09
CA THR A 327 -10.46 -0.80 -4.55
C THR A 327 -9.26 -1.64 -4.91
N ASP A 328 -9.06 -1.88 -6.21
CA ASP A 328 -7.92 -2.59 -6.79
C ASP A 328 -7.32 -1.66 -7.83
N GLU A 329 -6.16 -1.11 -7.50
CA GLU A 329 -5.54 -0.01 -8.24
C GLU A 329 -4.48 -0.50 -9.23
N ARG A 330 -4.24 -1.81 -9.34
CA ARG A 330 -3.23 -2.38 -10.24
C ARG A 330 -3.80 -3.15 -11.42
N LEU A 331 -4.88 -3.91 -11.23
CA LEU A 331 -5.39 -4.79 -12.28
C LEU A 331 -6.15 -4.05 -13.39
N TYR A 332 -6.74 -2.90 -13.07
CA TYR A 332 -7.60 -2.14 -13.98
C TYR A 332 -6.99 -0.82 -14.46
N ARG A 333 -5.84 -0.43 -13.90
CA ARG A 333 -5.19 0.83 -14.27
C ARG A 333 -4.71 0.78 -15.71
N ALA A 334 -4.75 1.92 -16.36
CA ALA A 334 -3.96 2.17 -17.55
C ALA A 334 -2.48 2.24 -17.17
N ASP A 335 -1.64 2.04 -18.19
CA ASP A 335 -0.24 2.42 -18.16
C ASP A 335 -0.03 3.84 -17.60
N HIS A 336 1.18 4.13 -17.11
CA HIS A 336 1.56 5.46 -16.70
C HIS A 336 1.29 6.46 -17.82
N VAL A 337 0.89 7.68 -17.46
CA VAL A 337 0.53 8.70 -18.47
C VAL A 337 1.69 8.96 -19.43
N ILE A 338 2.91 8.92 -18.91
CA ILE A 338 4.16 8.94 -19.68
C ILE A 338 4.75 7.52 -19.58
N PRO A 339 4.70 6.71 -20.65
CA PRO A 339 5.29 5.37 -20.62
C PRO A 339 6.82 5.43 -20.48
N GLU A 340 7.39 4.46 -19.79
CA GLU A 340 8.84 4.30 -19.61
C GLU A 340 9.56 4.16 -20.93
N GLN A 341 8.96 3.52 -21.93
CA GLN A 341 9.49 3.44 -23.28
C GLN A 341 9.70 4.82 -23.89
N ALA A 342 8.82 5.78 -23.60
CA ALA A 342 8.91 7.14 -24.10
C ALA A 342 9.93 7.99 -23.32
N ALA A 343 10.06 7.78 -22.01
CA ALA A 343 11.01 8.49 -21.17
C ALA A 343 12.43 7.89 -21.20
N GLY A 344 12.56 6.60 -21.52
CA GLY A 344 13.79 5.81 -21.49
C GLY A 344 14.21 5.32 -20.10
N SER A 345 13.49 5.68 -19.04
CA SER A 345 13.74 5.25 -17.65
C SER A 345 12.50 5.48 -16.78
N SER A 346 12.54 5.07 -15.50
CA SER A 346 11.51 5.42 -14.51
C SER A 346 11.55 6.89 -14.07
N ILE A 347 12.71 7.56 -14.19
CA ILE A 347 12.82 9.01 -13.98
C ILE A 347 12.21 9.73 -15.19
N GLY A 348 11.25 10.61 -14.93
CA GLY A 348 10.51 11.36 -15.93
C GLY A 348 9.22 10.69 -16.43
N SER A 349 9.02 9.39 -16.16
CA SER A 349 7.77 8.67 -16.43
C SER A 349 6.96 8.39 -15.16
N ARG A 350 7.62 7.88 -14.12
CA ARG A 350 7.06 7.56 -12.80
C ARG A 350 7.56 8.50 -11.73
N TYR A 351 8.87 8.71 -11.65
CA TYR A 351 9.48 9.48 -10.57
C TYR A 351 10.02 10.80 -11.10
N PHE A 352 9.88 11.86 -10.30
CA PHE A 352 10.39 13.19 -10.65
C PHE A 352 9.94 13.63 -12.05
N VAL A 353 8.63 13.60 -12.27
CA VAL A 353 7.99 13.84 -13.57
C VAL A 353 7.68 15.33 -13.78
N PRO A 354 8.12 15.96 -14.88
CA PRO A 354 7.78 17.36 -15.17
C PRO A 354 6.26 17.54 -15.26
N LYS A 355 5.71 18.39 -14.39
CA LYS A 355 4.27 18.55 -14.19
C LYS A 355 3.55 19.03 -15.44
N ALA A 356 4.15 19.96 -16.18
CA ALA A 356 3.56 20.51 -17.41
C ALA A 356 3.48 19.43 -18.52
N THR A 357 4.54 18.63 -18.65
CA THR A 357 4.61 17.51 -19.62
C THR A 357 3.53 16.46 -19.32
N LEU A 358 3.43 16.06 -18.05
CA LEU A 358 2.41 15.10 -17.59
C LEU A 358 1.00 15.60 -17.92
N ALA A 359 0.67 16.84 -17.56
CA ALA A 359 -0.65 17.42 -17.82
C ALA A 359 -0.97 17.51 -19.32
N GLY A 360 0.01 17.87 -20.16
CA GLY A 360 -0.17 17.94 -21.61
C GLY A 360 -0.43 16.58 -22.25
N LEU A 361 0.29 15.55 -21.80
CA LEU A 361 0.12 14.18 -22.29
C LEU A 361 -1.17 13.54 -21.78
N GLU A 362 -1.56 13.78 -20.52
CA GLU A 362 -2.85 13.36 -19.97
C GLU A 362 -4.01 13.94 -20.80
N ALA A 363 -4.00 15.24 -21.04
CA ALA A 363 -5.01 15.91 -21.85
C ALA A 363 -5.05 15.37 -23.29
N SER A 364 -3.89 15.08 -23.88
CA SER A 364 -3.79 14.51 -25.23
C SER A 364 -4.37 13.08 -25.29
N LYS A 365 -4.06 12.23 -24.30
CA LYS A 365 -4.63 10.87 -24.18
C LYS A 365 -6.15 10.92 -24.05
N ILE A 366 -6.68 11.79 -23.19
CA ILE A 366 -8.14 11.98 -23.01
C ILE A 366 -8.80 12.45 -24.31
N SER A 367 -8.22 13.47 -24.96
CA SER A 367 -8.76 13.99 -26.22
C SER A 367 -8.74 12.94 -27.33
N GLY A 368 -7.67 12.14 -27.42
CA GLY A 368 -7.56 11.04 -28.37
C GLY A 368 -8.59 9.93 -28.14
N ALA A 369 -9.03 9.74 -26.89
CA ALA A 369 -10.08 8.81 -26.51
C ALA A 369 -11.50 9.43 -26.49
N GLY A 370 -11.71 10.57 -27.14
CA GLY A 370 -13.04 11.20 -27.24
C GLY A 370 -13.57 11.72 -25.90
N GLY A 371 -12.69 12.08 -24.97
CA GLY A 371 -13.05 12.56 -23.63
C GLY A 371 -13.18 11.46 -22.57
N ALA A 372 -12.94 10.20 -22.92
CA ALA A 372 -12.94 9.11 -21.95
C ALA A 372 -11.71 9.16 -21.03
N LEU A 373 -11.90 8.79 -19.75
CA LEU A 373 -10.81 8.71 -18.76
C LEU A 373 -10.07 7.38 -18.80
N THR A 374 -10.60 6.36 -19.47
CA THR A 374 -10.04 4.99 -19.53
C THR A 374 -8.53 4.93 -19.78
N PRO A 375 -7.92 5.73 -20.69
CA PRO A 375 -6.47 5.68 -20.95
C PRO A 375 -5.60 6.34 -19.86
N VAL A 376 -6.22 6.99 -18.88
CA VAL A 376 -5.57 7.73 -17.78
C VAL A 376 -6.29 7.43 -16.46
N SER A 377 -6.68 6.17 -16.29
CA SER A 377 -7.44 5.70 -15.14
C SER A 377 -6.66 4.70 -14.30
N ILE A 378 -6.75 4.78 -12.98
CA ILE A 378 -6.34 3.78 -11.99
C ILE A 378 -7.42 2.71 -11.81
N LEU A 379 -8.68 3.11 -11.58
CA LEU A 379 -9.74 2.14 -11.24
C LEU A 379 -10.33 1.44 -12.48
N GLY A 380 -10.14 2.01 -13.66
CA GLY A 380 -10.91 1.68 -14.85
C GLY A 380 -12.41 2.03 -14.69
N ASP A 381 -13.15 1.95 -15.78
CA ASP A 381 -14.50 2.52 -15.84
C ASP A 381 -15.51 1.80 -14.92
N THR A 382 -15.46 0.47 -14.89
CA THR A 382 -16.42 -0.35 -14.13
C THR A 382 -16.25 -0.19 -12.63
N GLN A 383 -15.01 -0.24 -12.12
CA GLN A 383 -14.76 -0.12 -10.70
C GLN A 383 -14.95 1.32 -10.22
N ARG A 384 -14.55 2.33 -11.02
CA ARG A 384 -14.86 3.74 -10.70
C ARG A 384 -16.36 3.96 -10.53
N ALA A 385 -17.18 3.44 -11.46
CA ALA A 385 -18.64 3.56 -11.36
C ALA A 385 -19.20 2.82 -10.13
N TRP A 386 -18.68 1.62 -9.84
CA TRP A 386 -19.03 0.87 -8.63
C TRP A 386 -18.68 1.63 -7.35
N TRP A 387 -17.47 2.21 -7.27
CA TRP A 387 -17.03 3.03 -6.13
C TRP A 387 -17.97 4.23 -5.94
N GLN A 388 -18.31 4.94 -7.02
CA GLN A 388 -19.24 6.07 -6.97
C GLN A 388 -20.60 5.63 -6.41
N GLN A 389 -21.10 4.47 -6.85
CA GLN A 389 -22.34 3.90 -6.34
C GLN A 389 -22.25 3.56 -4.84
N GLN A 390 -21.15 2.97 -4.38
CA GLN A 390 -20.95 2.69 -2.95
C GLN A 390 -20.95 3.99 -2.14
N MET A 391 -20.20 5.00 -2.59
CA MET A 391 -20.09 6.28 -1.90
C MET A 391 -21.42 7.05 -1.84
N ALA A 392 -22.25 6.97 -2.89
CA ALA A 392 -23.56 7.60 -2.92
C ALA A 392 -24.62 6.86 -2.10
N SER A 393 -24.57 5.52 -2.05
CA SER A 393 -25.62 4.71 -1.42
C SER A 393 -25.43 4.49 0.08
N ALA A 394 -24.20 4.56 0.59
CA ALA A 394 -23.95 4.30 2.00
C ALA A 394 -24.47 5.42 2.92
N SER A 395 -25.30 5.01 3.89
CA SER A 395 -25.87 5.87 4.94
C SER A 395 -25.07 5.84 6.26
N THR A 396 -23.90 5.19 6.26
CA THR A 396 -23.03 5.08 7.44
C THR A 396 -22.40 6.42 7.80
N THR A 397 -22.11 6.62 9.09
CA THR A 397 -21.47 7.84 9.60
C THR A 397 -20.13 8.12 8.92
N TRP A 398 -19.39 7.06 8.60
CA TRP A 398 -18.11 7.13 7.90
C TRP A 398 -18.12 6.27 6.64
N LYS A 399 -17.42 6.75 5.62
CA LYS A 399 -17.08 6.00 4.41
C LYS A 399 -15.56 5.89 4.34
N LEU A 400 -15.04 4.73 4.69
CA LEU A 400 -13.62 4.42 4.60
C LEU A 400 -13.31 3.90 3.20
N TRP A 401 -12.18 4.33 2.65
CA TRP A 401 -11.69 3.85 1.36
C TRP A 401 -10.29 3.27 1.54
N GLY A 402 -10.21 1.94 1.62
CA GLY A 402 -8.93 1.24 1.57
C GLY A 402 -8.47 1.14 0.12
N ASN A 403 -7.28 1.66 -0.15
CA ASN A 403 -6.64 1.59 -1.46
C ASN A 403 -5.11 1.59 -1.31
N GLU A 404 -4.43 1.28 -2.38
CA GLU A 404 -3.01 0.99 -2.43
C GLU A 404 -2.17 2.28 -2.32
N VAL A 405 -2.42 3.25 -3.21
CA VAL A 405 -1.55 4.43 -3.38
C VAL A 405 -2.17 5.72 -2.84
N SER A 406 -1.35 6.68 -2.39
CA SER A 406 -1.87 7.93 -1.80
C SER A 406 -2.56 8.84 -2.83
N LEU A 407 -3.61 9.53 -2.36
CA LEU A 407 -4.29 10.59 -3.09
C LEU A 407 -3.67 11.97 -2.86
N LEU A 408 -2.75 12.10 -1.90
CA LEU A 408 -2.16 13.39 -1.52
C LEU A 408 -1.12 13.83 -2.55
N ARG A 409 -1.32 15.03 -3.11
CA ARG A 409 -0.35 15.60 -4.06
C ARG A 409 1.04 15.78 -3.42
N MET A 410 2.06 15.30 -4.12
CA MET A 410 3.47 15.47 -3.80
C MET A 410 4.17 16.11 -4.99
N GLN A 411 4.35 17.42 -4.90
CA GLN A 411 5.05 18.21 -5.90
C GLN A 411 6.19 19.02 -5.28
N ILE A 412 7.11 19.45 -6.13
CA ILE A 412 8.16 20.41 -5.81
C ILE A 412 8.24 21.46 -6.91
N ASP A 413 8.44 22.71 -6.54
CA ASP A 413 8.91 23.75 -7.47
C ASP A 413 10.43 23.81 -7.36
N GLY A 414 11.10 23.15 -8.30
CA GLY A 414 12.55 23.01 -8.27
C GLY A 414 13.27 24.35 -8.45
N THR A 415 12.74 25.27 -9.27
CA THR A 415 13.28 26.63 -9.39
C THR A 415 13.24 27.35 -8.04
N GLN A 416 12.12 27.29 -7.33
CA GLN A 416 11.99 27.89 -6.01
C GLN A 416 12.85 27.19 -4.95
N ALA A 417 12.95 25.85 -4.99
CA ALA A 417 13.77 25.07 -4.07
C ALA A 417 15.26 25.41 -4.24
N ILE A 418 15.76 25.45 -5.47
CA ILE A 418 17.16 25.81 -5.77
C ILE A 418 17.45 27.27 -5.39
N ALA A 419 16.55 28.21 -5.70
CA ALA A 419 16.68 29.59 -5.24
C ALA A 419 16.76 29.70 -3.70
N ALA A 420 15.97 28.90 -2.97
CA ALA A 420 16.02 28.83 -1.51
C ALA A 420 17.35 28.28 -0.99
N LEU A 421 17.91 27.25 -1.63
CA LEU A 421 19.23 26.72 -1.28
C LEU A 421 20.34 27.75 -1.51
N LEU A 422 20.35 28.39 -2.68
CA LEU A 422 21.33 29.43 -3.01
C LEU A 422 21.26 30.60 -2.03
N ALA A 423 20.05 31.10 -1.73
CA ALA A 423 19.87 32.17 -0.75
C ALA A 423 20.34 31.75 0.65
N SER A 424 20.06 30.51 1.06
CA SER A 424 20.53 29.97 2.35
C SER A 424 22.06 29.88 2.41
N GLY A 425 22.70 29.49 1.32
CA GLY A 425 24.17 29.51 1.20
C GLY A 425 24.76 30.91 1.36
N LEU A 426 24.12 31.94 0.78
CA LEU A 426 24.53 33.33 0.98
C LEU A 426 24.38 33.80 2.43
N VAL A 427 23.28 33.43 3.09
CA VAL A 427 23.06 33.73 4.52
C VAL A 427 24.09 33.02 5.40
N GLN A 428 24.45 31.78 5.06
CA GLN A 428 25.48 31.04 5.78
C GLN A 428 26.87 31.68 5.61
N ALA A 429 27.19 32.17 4.41
CA ALA A 429 28.42 32.90 4.14
C ALA A 429 28.46 34.30 4.77
N ASN A 430 27.31 34.96 4.90
CA ASN A 430 27.15 36.27 5.53
C ASN A 430 25.82 36.36 6.28
N SER A 431 25.86 36.15 7.60
CA SER A 431 24.68 36.13 8.46
C SER A 431 23.91 37.46 8.49
N ALA A 432 24.54 38.58 8.10
CA ALA A 432 23.87 39.88 7.98
C ALA A 432 22.78 39.89 6.88
N LEU A 433 22.82 38.94 5.93
CA LEU A 433 21.82 38.81 4.88
C LEU A 433 20.55 38.06 5.32
N ALA A 434 20.51 37.49 6.53
CA ALA A 434 19.36 36.71 7.01
C ALA A 434 18.00 37.44 6.90
N PRO A 435 17.88 38.75 7.24
CA PRO A 435 16.61 39.48 7.09
C PRO A 435 16.15 39.64 5.63
N LEU A 436 17.06 39.46 4.67
CA LEU A 436 16.82 39.65 3.25
C LEU A 436 16.53 38.34 2.51
N GLN A 437 16.57 37.19 3.20
CA GLN A 437 16.51 35.87 2.58
C GLN A 437 15.28 35.68 1.68
N THR A 438 14.09 36.02 2.16
CA THR A 438 12.85 35.89 1.36
C THR A 438 12.90 36.69 0.06
N GLY A 439 13.44 37.91 0.09
CA GLY A 439 13.56 38.72 -1.12
C GLY A 439 14.67 38.23 -2.05
N MET A 440 15.78 37.70 -1.50
CA MET A 440 16.80 37.03 -2.30
C MET A 440 16.24 35.81 -3.03
N ILE A 441 15.38 35.01 -2.38
CA ILE A 441 14.71 33.88 -3.02
C ILE A 441 13.86 34.35 -4.21
N GLY A 442 13.02 35.36 -4.02
CA GLY A 442 12.20 35.91 -5.10
C GLY A 442 13.02 36.42 -6.29
N ALA A 443 14.12 37.13 -6.02
CA ALA A 443 15.04 37.62 -7.03
C ALA A 443 15.76 36.48 -7.78
N LEU A 444 16.24 35.47 -7.04
CA LEU A 444 16.88 34.29 -7.62
C LEU A 444 15.91 33.47 -8.47
N VAL A 445 14.65 33.32 -8.07
CA VAL A 445 13.62 32.66 -8.90
C VAL A 445 13.47 33.38 -10.24
N ALA A 446 13.41 34.71 -10.25
CA ALA A 446 13.32 35.48 -11.49
C ALA A 446 14.55 35.30 -12.38
N ASP A 447 15.75 35.35 -11.78
CA ASP A 447 17.01 35.19 -12.50
C ASP A 447 17.17 33.77 -13.08
N LEU A 448 16.86 32.73 -12.31
CA LEU A 448 16.93 31.33 -12.76
C LEU A 448 15.89 31.01 -13.84
N THR A 449 14.68 31.55 -13.71
CA THR A 449 13.63 31.41 -14.73
C THR A 449 14.07 32.06 -16.05
N THR A 450 14.64 33.27 -15.97
CA THR A 450 15.16 33.98 -17.15
C THR A 450 16.28 33.18 -17.80
N ALA A 451 17.26 32.73 -17.00
CA ALA A 451 18.42 31.99 -17.50
C ALA A 451 18.07 30.63 -18.13
N LYS A 452 17.02 29.95 -17.64
CA LYS A 452 16.46 28.76 -18.30
C LYS A 452 15.80 29.12 -19.63
N GLY A 453 15.00 30.19 -19.66
CA GLY A 453 14.23 30.59 -20.83
C GLY A 453 15.06 31.13 -22.00
N ASP A 454 16.15 31.85 -21.71
CA ASP A 454 17.04 32.44 -22.73
C ASP A 454 18.27 31.58 -23.05
N GLY A 455 18.48 30.46 -22.35
CA GLY A 455 19.60 29.55 -22.54
C GLY A 455 20.94 30.04 -21.99
N THR A 456 20.95 31.03 -21.09
CA THR A 456 22.18 31.55 -20.45
C THR A 456 22.66 30.72 -19.25
N TYR A 457 21.91 29.69 -18.83
CA TYR A 457 22.33 28.72 -17.82
C TYR A 457 23.56 27.88 -18.27
N PRO A 458 24.55 27.56 -17.40
CA PRO A 458 24.63 27.78 -15.95
C PRO A 458 25.32 29.09 -15.54
N THR A 459 25.24 30.14 -16.36
CA THR A 459 25.82 31.45 -16.04
C THR A 459 24.77 32.56 -16.06
N PRO A 460 23.79 32.55 -15.13
CA PRO A 460 22.77 33.60 -15.07
C PRO A 460 23.41 34.98 -14.90
N ALA A 461 22.80 36.01 -15.48
CA ALA A 461 23.26 37.40 -15.29
C ALA A 461 23.02 37.93 -13.87
N TYR A 462 22.12 37.28 -13.11
CA TYR A 462 21.66 37.64 -11.77
C TYR A 462 21.16 39.09 -11.66
N ALA A 463 20.45 39.57 -12.69
CA ALA A 463 20.05 40.97 -12.78
C ALA A 463 19.13 41.39 -11.62
N SER A 464 18.19 40.52 -11.26
CA SER A 464 17.22 40.75 -10.18
C SER A 464 17.89 40.71 -8.81
N LEU A 465 18.76 39.72 -8.57
CA LEU A 465 19.48 39.59 -7.29
C LEU A 465 20.48 40.72 -7.08
N LYS A 466 21.22 41.14 -8.12
CA LYS A 466 22.11 42.30 -8.07
C LYS A 466 21.37 43.57 -7.66
N ALA A 467 20.25 43.86 -8.32
CA ALA A 467 19.43 45.02 -7.99
C ALA A 467 18.92 44.94 -6.53
N TYR A 468 18.43 43.77 -6.11
CA TYR A 468 17.93 43.57 -4.76
C TYR A 468 19.00 43.78 -3.68
N LEU A 469 20.19 43.20 -3.85
CA LEU A 469 21.29 43.32 -2.89
C LEU A 469 21.95 44.71 -2.89
N LEU A 470 22.00 45.39 -4.04
CA LEU A 470 22.44 46.78 -4.09
C LEU A 470 21.52 47.67 -3.25
N THR A 471 20.21 47.54 -3.44
CA THR A 471 19.22 48.35 -2.71
C THR A 471 19.17 48.04 -1.22
N ASN A 472 19.22 46.75 -0.84
CA ASN A 472 18.91 46.34 0.54
C ASN A 472 20.14 45.99 1.39
N ALA A 473 21.30 45.77 0.77
CA ALA A 473 22.55 45.44 1.46
C ALA A 473 23.75 46.32 1.05
N GLY A 474 23.58 47.23 0.09
CA GLY A 474 24.66 48.10 -0.40
C GLY A 474 25.75 47.37 -1.18
N ILE A 475 25.50 46.14 -1.64
CA ILE A 475 26.48 45.34 -2.38
C ILE A 475 26.51 45.83 -3.83
N SER A 476 27.62 46.42 -4.26
CA SER A 476 27.78 46.92 -5.64
C SER A 476 27.90 45.77 -6.65
N ASN A 477 27.55 46.03 -7.91
CA ASN A 477 27.65 45.02 -8.98
C ASN A 477 29.07 44.46 -9.10
N GLY A 478 30.12 45.29 -8.95
CA GLY A 478 31.50 44.82 -9.01
C GLY A 478 31.86 43.86 -7.87
N VAL A 479 31.36 44.10 -6.65
CA VAL A 479 31.55 43.19 -5.51
C VAL A 479 30.76 41.91 -5.71
N PHE A 480 29.54 42.01 -6.23
CA PHE A 480 28.73 40.84 -6.57
C PHE A 480 29.41 39.97 -7.63
N ASP A 481 29.87 40.55 -8.73
CA ASP A 481 30.47 39.82 -9.85
C ASP A 481 31.79 39.16 -9.47
N ALA A 482 32.60 39.81 -8.65
CA ALA A 482 33.88 39.25 -8.20
C ALA A 482 33.74 38.21 -7.07
N GLY A 483 32.72 38.33 -6.22
CA GLY A 483 32.60 37.53 -4.99
C GLY A 483 31.42 36.57 -4.95
N ILE A 484 30.22 37.03 -5.28
CA ILE A 484 28.97 36.28 -5.08
C ILE A 484 28.63 35.42 -6.30
N ALA A 485 28.70 35.98 -7.51
CA ALA A 485 28.33 35.27 -8.73
C ALA A 485 29.11 33.95 -8.95
N PRO A 486 30.44 33.88 -8.75
CA PRO A 486 31.18 32.63 -8.89
C PRO A 486 30.74 31.55 -7.89
N VAL A 487 30.41 31.94 -6.65
CA VAL A 487 29.92 31.02 -5.61
C VAL A 487 28.54 30.49 -5.97
N LEU A 488 27.65 31.34 -6.47
CA LEU A 488 26.32 30.93 -6.94
C LEU A 488 26.43 29.97 -8.14
N ASN A 489 27.24 30.32 -9.16
CA ASN A 489 27.44 29.47 -10.33
C ASN A 489 28.00 28.09 -9.96
N ALA A 490 28.92 28.02 -9.00
CA ALA A 490 29.48 26.75 -8.53
C ALA A 490 28.47 25.87 -7.78
N ALA A 491 27.38 26.46 -7.25
CA ALA A 491 26.33 25.76 -6.53
C ALA A 491 25.10 25.42 -7.40
N LEU A 492 25.10 25.82 -8.67
CA LEU A 492 23.99 25.57 -9.59
C LEU A 492 23.91 24.07 -9.98
N PRO A 493 22.73 23.43 -9.89
CA PRO A 493 22.55 22.04 -10.31
C PRO A 493 22.39 21.90 -11.84
N SER A 494 21.93 20.76 -12.33
CA SER A 494 21.44 20.66 -13.71
C SER A 494 20.26 21.61 -13.96
N VAL A 495 20.22 22.23 -15.16
CA VAL A 495 19.09 23.08 -15.60
C VAL A 495 17.76 22.33 -15.61
N ALA A 496 17.81 21.00 -15.72
CA ALA A 496 16.63 20.14 -15.64
C ALA A 496 15.85 20.43 -14.34
N LEU A 497 16.53 20.57 -13.20
CA LEU A 497 15.86 20.79 -11.90
C LEU A 497 15.08 22.11 -11.80
N LEU A 498 15.21 23.04 -12.76
CA LEU A 498 14.48 24.30 -12.76
C LEU A 498 13.07 24.16 -13.35
N ASP A 499 12.29 23.21 -12.86
CA ASP A 499 10.90 22.95 -13.26
C ASP A 499 10.01 22.60 -12.06
N LYS A 500 8.70 22.48 -12.29
CA LYS A 500 7.77 21.91 -11.34
C LYS A 500 7.63 20.43 -11.59
N TYR A 501 7.77 19.64 -10.53
CA TYR A 501 7.80 18.19 -10.60
C TYR A 501 6.72 17.56 -9.75
N ILE A 502 6.14 16.47 -10.26
CA ILE A 502 5.45 15.45 -9.48
C ILE A 502 6.49 14.44 -9.02
N LEU A 503 6.53 14.13 -7.73
CA LEU A 503 7.57 13.27 -7.18
C LEU A 503 7.34 11.79 -7.47
N ASN A 504 6.08 11.34 -7.41
CA ASN A 504 5.67 9.98 -7.72
C ASN A 504 4.35 10.01 -8.52
N ALA A 505 4.43 9.68 -9.81
CA ALA A 505 3.34 9.57 -10.76
C ALA A 505 2.87 8.12 -10.97
N ASP A 506 3.42 7.15 -10.23
CA ASP A 506 2.78 5.85 -10.07
C ASP A 506 1.48 5.97 -9.23
N GLN A 507 1.48 6.91 -8.28
CA GLN A 507 0.30 7.21 -7.46
C GLN A 507 -0.78 8.02 -8.19
N TRP A 508 -1.85 8.37 -7.50
CA TRP A 508 -2.95 9.22 -8.01
C TRP A 508 -2.52 10.58 -8.57
N ASP A 509 -1.29 11.03 -8.29
CA ASP A 509 -0.70 12.20 -8.91
C ASP A 509 -0.39 12.06 -10.40
N GLY A 510 -0.13 10.84 -10.87
CA GLY A 510 0.01 10.52 -12.29
C GLY A 510 -1.32 10.50 -13.05
N TYR A 511 -2.43 10.28 -12.34
CA TYR A 511 -3.77 10.07 -12.89
C TYR A 511 -4.74 11.16 -12.42
N ASN A 512 -4.29 12.40 -12.61
CA ASN A 512 -4.90 13.59 -12.04
C ASN A 512 -6.34 13.82 -12.53
N ALA A 513 -6.63 13.51 -13.79
CA ALA A 513 -7.96 13.67 -14.38
C ALA A 513 -8.99 12.76 -13.72
N GLU A 514 -8.65 11.49 -13.47
CA GLU A 514 -9.55 10.59 -12.74
C GLU A 514 -9.71 11.01 -11.28
N ARG A 515 -8.61 11.38 -10.59
CA ARG A 515 -8.70 11.90 -9.22
C ARG A 515 -9.67 13.09 -9.13
N LYS A 516 -9.51 14.08 -10.02
CA LYS A 516 -10.40 15.26 -10.08
C LYS A 516 -11.85 14.86 -10.32
N ALA A 517 -12.11 13.91 -11.23
CA ALA A 517 -13.46 13.43 -11.49
C ALA A 517 -14.10 12.76 -10.26
N MET A 518 -13.33 11.97 -9.51
CA MET A 518 -13.80 11.34 -8.27
C MET A 518 -14.04 12.36 -7.15
N MET A 519 -13.14 13.33 -6.97
CA MET A 519 -13.32 14.39 -5.97
C MET A 519 -14.48 15.31 -6.33
N ALA A 520 -14.67 15.63 -7.62
CA ALA A 520 -15.83 16.36 -8.10
C ALA A 520 -17.14 15.59 -7.84
N PHE A 521 -17.15 14.27 -8.02
CA PHE A 521 -18.30 13.44 -7.67
C PHE A 521 -18.67 13.56 -6.18
N LEU A 522 -17.71 13.41 -5.27
CA LEU A 522 -17.95 13.57 -3.82
C LEU A 522 -18.43 14.97 -3.48
N LYS A 523 -17.76 16.00 -4.01
CA LYS A 523 -18.08 17.41 -3.77
C LYS A 523 -19.50 17.75 -4.25
N ASN A 524 -19.85 17.37 -5.48
CA ASN A 524 -21.16 17.62 -6.06
C ASN A 524 -22.27 16.83 -5.35
N GLY A 525 -21.96 15.62 -4.88
CA GLY A 525 -22.84 14.81 -4.05
C GLY A 525 -22.94 15.26 -2.58
N SER A 526 -22.19 16.29 -2.17
CA SER A 526 -22.05 16.71 -0.76
C SER A 526 -21.63 15.57 0.19
N ILE A 527 -20.84 14.63 -0.31
CA ILE A 527 -20.32 13.49 0.45
C ILE A 527 -19.01 13.92 1.13
N LYS A 528 -19.09 14.29 2.42
CA LYS A 528 -17.95 14.86 3.18
C LYS A 528 -17.34 13.93 4.22
N ASN A 529 -17.88 12.72 4.36
CA ASN A 529 -17.52 11.77 5.40
C ASN A 529 -16.60 10.65 4.90
N VAL A 530 -15.74 10.96 3.93
CA VAL A 530 -14.81 10.00 3.31
C VAL A 530 -13.42 10.15 3.92
N VAL A 531 -12.82 9.02 4.30
CA VAL A 531 -11.42 8.94 4.73
C VAL A 531 -10.75 7.76 4.01
N ALA A 532 -9.71 8.03 3.24
CA ALA A 532 -8.87 7.00 2.65
C ALA A 532 -7.84 6.47 3.64
N LEU A 533 -7.53 5.18 3.48
CA LEU A 533 -6.47 4.45 4.15
C LEU A 533 -5.56 3.95 3.03
N THR A 534 -4.32 4.42 3.00
CA THR A 534 -3.38 4.18 1.89
C THR A 534 -2.01 3.74 2.37
N GLY A 535 -1.23 3.16 1.46
CA GLY A 535 0.10 2.60 1.71
C GLY A 535 1.11 2.99 0.62
N ASP A 536 1.82 1.98 0.10
CA ASP A 536 2.82 2.04 -0.98
C ASP A 536 4.08 2.88 -0.65
N ILE A 537 3.91 4.17 -0.36
CA ILE A 537 5.01 5.14 -0.39
C ILE A 537 6.03 5.02 0.75
N HIS A 538 5.84 4.10 1.69
CA HIS A 538 6.71 3.88 2.85
C HIS A 538 6.95 5.15 3.70
N ALA A 539 5.90 5.93 3.94
CA ALA A 539 5.93 7.11 4.81
C ALA A 539 4.59 7.29 5.55
N PHE A 540 4.63 8.00 6.69
CA PHE A 540 3.39 8.45 7.31
C PHE A 540 3.01 9.84 6.82
N PHE A 541 1.87 9.94 6.12
CA PHE A 541 1.26 11.22 5.75
C PHE A 541 -0.18 11.30 6.24
N ALA A 542 -0.63 12.53 6.49
CA ALA A 542 -2.05 12.82 6.65
C ALA A 542 -2.39 14.20 6.12
N GLY A 543 -3.50 14.31 5.39
CA GLY A 543 -3.98 15.59 4.90
C GLY A 543 -5.34 15.51 4.21
N PRO A 544 -5.97 16.66 3.96
CA PRO A 544 -7.10 16.73 3.04
C PRO A 544 -6.68 16.45 1.59
N VAL A 545 -7.51 15.68 0.90
CA VAL A 545 -7.50 15.57 -0.56
C VAL A 545 -8.30 16.72 -1.14
N MET A 546 -7.71 17.43 -2.10
CA MET A 546 -8.33 18.60 -2.73
C MET A 546 -9.17 18.19 -3.94
N ASP A 547 -10.19 18.97 -4.26
CA ASP A 547 -10.96 18.83 -5.50
C ASP A 547 -10.09 18.98 -6.75
N ASP A 548 -9.23 19.99 -6.73
CA ASP A 548 -8.20 20.25 -7.72
C ASP A 548 -7.00 20.94 -7.04
N TYR A 549 -5.89 20.21 -6.92
CA TYR A 549 -4.63 20.74 -6.37
C TYR A 549 -4.02 21.88 -7.18
N ASP A 550 -4.41 22.01 -8.46
CA ASP A 550 -3.88 23.01 -9.38
C ASP A 550 -4.80 24.26 -9.47
N ALA A 551 -5.95 24.26 -8.78
CA ALA A 551 -6.82 25.43 -8.70
C ALA A 551 -6.16 26.56 -7.89
N THR A 552 -6.54 27.81 -8.20
CA THR A 552 -6.09 28.99 -7.43
C THR A 552 -6.41 28.88 -5.94
N THR A 553 -7.56 28.29 -5.62
CA THR A 553 -7.99 28.03 -4.24
C THR A 553 -8.51 26.59 -4.16
N PRO A 554 -7.63 25.59 -3.92
CA PRO A 554 -8.03 24.20 -3.77
C PRO A 554 -8.99 24.01 -2.58
N VAL A 555 -10.02 23.19 -2.76
CA VAL A 555 -11.04 22.92 -1.74
C VAL A 555 -10.90 21.50 -1.21
N PRO A 556 -10.75 21.30 0.12
CA PRO A 556 -10.77 19.98 0.73
C PRO A 556 -12.08 19.21 0.48
N VAL A 557 -11.98 17.94 0.08
CA VAL A 557 -13.12 17.06 -0.24
C VAL A 557 -13.21 15.86 0.68
N MET A 558 -12.08 15.22 0.97
CA MET A 558 -11.95 14.08 1.87
C MET A 558 -10.61 14.11 2.59
N VAL A 559 -10.32 13.14 3.45
CA VAL A 559 -9.00 12.97 4.08
C VAL A 559 -8.33 11.71 3.54
N ASP A 560 -7.01 11.74 3.42
CA ASP A 560 -6.19 10.55 3.19
C ASP A 560 -5.21 10.36 4.36
N LEU A 561 -5.13 9.12 4.85
CA LEU A 561 -4.25 8.68 5.93
C LEU A 561 -3.33 7.60 5.39
N VAL A 562 -2.06 7.95 5.22
CA VAL A 562 -1.05 7.08 4.61
C VAL A 562 -0.22 6.43 5.72
N THR A 563 -0.17 5.10 5.74
CA THR A 563 0.72 4.37 6.67
C THR A 563 2.07 4.13 6.03
N ALA A 564 3.13 4.19 6.84
CA ALA A 564 4.44 3.70 6.43
C ALA A 564 4.40 2.18 6.21
N GLY A 565 5.39 1.66 5.48
CA GLY A 565 5.60 0.23 5.37
C GLY A 565 5.99 -0.35 6.72
N LEU A 566 5.49 -1.54 7.03
CA LEU A 566 5.79 -2.22 8.29
C LEU A 566 7.30 -2.45 8.43
N SER A 567 7.95 -2.83 7.34
CA SER A 567 9.38 -3.11 7.34
C SER A 567 10.13 -2.64 6.10
N SER A 568 9.45 -2.34 4.99
CA SER A 568 10.10 -1.85 3.77
C SER A 568 10.87 -0.53 3.97
N ASN A 569 11.83 -0.24 3.10
CA ASN A 569 12.71 0.92 3.23
C ASN A 569 11.95 2.24 3.14
N SER A 570 12.31 3.23 3.96
CA SER A 570 11.54 4.47 4.07
C SER A 570 11.59 5.32 2.79
N PHE A 571 10.56 6.13 2.54
CA PHE A 571 10.51 7.03 1.38
C PHE A 571 11.76 7.91 1.25
N GLN A 572 12.25 8.42 2.38
CA GLN A 572 13.45 9.23 2.44
C GLN A 572 14.70 8.49 1.97
N SER A 573 14.81 7.19 2.30
CA SER A 573 15.97 6.38 1.93
C SER A 573 16.11 6.21 0.41
N TYR A 574 15.00 6.11 -0.32
CA TYR A 574 15.00 6.08 -1.78
C TYR A 574 15.55 7.38 -2.37
N PHE A 575 15.01 8.53 -1.97
CA PHE A 575 15.48 9.82 -2.46
C PHE A 575 16.93 10.10 -2.03
N LYS A 576 17.31 9.68 -0.83
CA LYS A 576 18.70 9.77 -0.35
C LYS A 576 19.65 8.96 -1.24
N SER A 577 19.28 7.72 -1.57
CA SER A 577 20.06 6.86 -2.47
C SER A 577 20.29 7.53 -3.83
N VAL A 578 19.25 8.14 -4.41
CA VAL A 578 19.34 8.86 -5.69
C VAL A 578 20.30 10.05 -5.59
N VAL A 579 20.14 10.96 -4.63
CA VAL A 579 21.03 12.14 -4.52
C VAL A 579 22.47 11.79 -4.14
N ASP A 580 22.70 10.61 -3.53
CA ASP A 580 24.03 10.13 -3.17
C ASP A 580 24.75 9.44 -4.34
N SER A 581 24.01 8.75 -5.21
CA SER A 581 24.55 7.94 -6.31
C SER A 581 24.56 8.64 -7.65
N ASP A 582 23.64 9.57 -7.90
CA ASP A 582 23.53 10.29 -9.16
C ASP A 582 24.12 11.71 -9.04
N ALA A 583 25.19 11.96 -9.80
CA ALA A 583 25.87 13.25 -9.85
C ALA A 583 24.95 14.40 -10.30
N ALA A 584 23.94 14.13 -11.12
CA ALA A 584 22.99 15.14 -11.59
C ALA A 584 22.11 15.70 -10.47
N PHE A 585 21.84 14.91 -9.43
CA PHE A 585 20.98 15.27 -8.29
C PHE A 585 21.75 15.63 -7.03
N LYS A 586 23.08 15.43 -6.99
CA LYS A 586 23.92 15.68 -5.81
C LYS A 586 23.75 17.06 -5.19
N ALA A 587 23.63 18.11 -6.01
CA ALA A 587 23.43 19.48 -5.52
C ALA A 587 22.06 19.71 -4.85
N ALA A 588 21.09 18.82 -5.08
CA ALA A 588 19.78 18.83 -4.43
C ALA A 588 19.76 18.04 -3.11
N ALA A 589 20.85 17.40 -2.69
CA ALA A 589 20.90 16.62 -1.45
C ALA A 589 20.36 17.38 -0.21
N PRO A 590 20.63 18.69 -0.01
CA PRO A 590 20.06 19.46 1.11
C PRO A 590 18.54 19.54 1.15
N LEU A 591 17.83 19.25 0.04
CA LEU A 591 16.37 19.14 0.01
C LEU A 591 15.86 17.83 0.62
N ILE A 592 16.73 16.81 0.72
CA ILE A 592 16.41 15.48 1.22
C ILE A 592 17.02 15.25 2.61
N TYR A 593 18.30 15.60 2.77
CA TYR A 593 19.00 15.53 4.04
C TYR A 593 20.16 16.52 4.12
N THR A 594 20.59 16.83 5.35
CA THR A 594 21.87 17.49 5.62
C THR A 594 22.73 16.64 6.52
N THR A 595 24.04 16.88 6.51
CA THR A 595 24.99 16.23 7.42
C THR A 595 25.77 17.31 8.14
N ASP A 596 25.78 17.26 9.47
CA ASP A 596 26.56 18.20 10.28
C ASP A 596 28.04 17.79 10.36
N SER A 597 28.86 18.62 11.02
CA SER A 597 30.30 18.37 11.18
C SER A 597 30.63 17.12 11.99
N SER A 598 29.66 16.57 12.74
CA SER A 598 29.81 15.30 13.48
C SER A 598 29.46 14.07 12.64
N GLY A 599 28.95 14.25 11.42
CA GLY A 599 28.45 13.19 10.56
C GLY A 599 26.98 12.82 10.81
N THR A 600 26.27 13.58 11.65
CA THR A 600 24.86 13.32 11.94
C THR A 600 23.99 13.73 10.76
N VAL A 601 23.21 12.79 10.23
CA VAL A 601 22.26 13.02 9.14
C VAL A 601 20.93 13.54 9.69
N THR A 602 20.47 14.69 9.17
CA THR A 602 19.16 15.26 9.47
C THR A 602 18.25 15.15 8.25
N ASN A 603 17.06 14.57 8.42
CA ASN A 603 16.06 14.50 7.36
C ASN A 603 15.43 15.89 7.11
N THR A 604 15.74 16.51 5.98
CA THR A 604 15.14 17.78 5.53
C THR A 604 13.97 17.58 4.55
N PHE A 605 13.75 16.34 4.09
CA PHE A 605 12.72 16.02 3.11
C PHE A 605 11.31 16.33 3.63
N ASN A 606 11.05 16.11 4.93
CA ASN A 606 9.79 16.49 5.56
C ASN A 606 9.48 18.00 5.38
N SER A 607 10.47 18.86 5.61
CA SER A 607 10.32 20.31 5.43
C SER A 607 10.18 20.72 3.97
N THR A 608 10.90 20.05 3.07
CA THR A 608 10.77 20.26 1.62
C THR A 608 9.35 19.95 1.16
N LEU A 609 8.82 18.77 1.51
CA LEU A 609 7.45 18.39 1.14
C LEU A 609 6.42 19.37 1.68
N THR A 610 6.46 19.68 2.98
CA THR A 610 5.49 20.61 3.59
C THR A 610 5.55 22.03 3.02
N THR A 611 6.72 22.48 2.54
CA THR A 611 6.87 23.78 1.89
C THR A 611 6.09 23.87 0.58
N PHE A 612 6.13 22.81 -0.24
CA PHE A 612 5.50 22.79 -1.56
C PHE A 612 4.11 22.16 -1.59
N ASN A 613 3.70 21.52 -0.50
CA ASN A 613 2.46 20.76 -0.38
C ASN A 613 1.75 21.13 0.93
N PRO A 614 1.16 22.34 1.05
CA PRO A 614 0.58 22.83 2.31
C PRO A 614 -0.64 22.04 2.81
N TRP A 615 -1.16 21.12 2.00
CA TRP A 615 -2.20 20.16 2.37
C TRP A 615 -1.66 18.96 3.14
N LEU A 616 -0.37 18.64 3.07
CA LEU A 616 0.24 17.63 3.93
C LEU A 616 0.34 18.18 5.37
N LYS A 617 -0.61 17.80 6.23
CA LYS A 617 -0.69 18.30 7.62
C LYS A 617 0.23 17.55 8.57
N TYR A 618 0.49 16.29 8.28
CA TYR A 618 1.54 15.50 8.93
C TYR A 618 2.40 14.82 7.88
N VAL A 619 3.72 14.86 8.08
CA VAL A 619 4.72 14.29 7.18
C VAL A 619 5.83 13.62 8.00
N ASN A 620 6.05 12.32 7.74
CA ASN A 620 7.21 11.60 8.21
C ASN A 620 7.69 10.62 7.13
N THR A 621 8.64 11.08 6.32
CA THR A 621 9.23 10.36 5.19
C THR A 621 10.25 9.29 5.59
N ASP A 622 10.73 9.33 6.83
CA ASP A 622 11.71 8.38 7.35
C ASP A 622 11.09 7.55 8.47
N ALA A 623 10.21 6.62 8.09
CA ALA A 623 9.50 5.77 9.01
C ALA A 623 9.28 4.37 8.46
N GLN A 624 9.31 3.41 9.38
CA GLN A 624 8.72 2.08 9.26
C GLN A 624 7.71 1.93 10.40
N GLY A 625 6.60 1.26 10.17
CA GLY A 625 5.61 1.04 11.22
C GLY A 625 4.19 0.78 10.72
N TYR A 626 3.21 1.17 11.53
CA TYR A 626 1.81 0.85 11.28
C TYR A 626 0.87 1.91 11.86
N ALA A 627 -0.40 1.84 11.47
CA ALA A 627 -1.44 2.73 11.95
C ALA A 627 -2.54 1.98 12.71
N VAL A 628 -2.98 2.56 13.84
CA VAL A 628 -4.15 2.07 14.59
C VAL A 628 -5.23 3.15 14.58
N VAL A 629 -6.43 2.78 14.13
CA VAL A 629 -7.58 3.68 13.99
C VAL A 629 -8.65 3.34 15.02
N THR A 630 -9.12 4.37 15.72
CA THR A 630 -10.32 4.31 16.55
C THR A 630 -11.35 5.26 15.98
N LEU A 631 -12.51 4.71 15.63
CA LEU A 631 -13.60 5.42 14.98
C LEU A 631 -14.81 5.49 15.92
N THR A 632 -15.40 6.67 16.07
CA THR A 632 -16.66 6.89 16.78
C THR A 632 -17.61 7.70 15.90
N ALA A 633 -18.85 7.93 16.33
CA ALA A 633 -19.80 8.72 15.54
C ALA A 633 -19.35 10.17 15.29
N SER A 634 -18.48 10.73 16.14
CA SER A 634 -18.05 12.13 16.02
C SER A 634 -16.63 12.30 15.49
N LYS A 635 -15.78 11.27 15.57
CA LYS A 635 -14.35 11.40 15.30
C LYS A 635 -13.69 10.11 14.84
N LEU A 636 -12.74 10.24 13.92
CA LEU A 636 -11.70 9.25 13.63
C LEU A 636 -10.40 9.71 14.27
N SER A 637 -9.76 8.85 15.07
CA SER A 637 -8.41 9.06 15.60
C SER A 637 -7.48 7.99 15.04
N CYS A 638 -6.40 8.40 14.37
CA CYS A 638 -5.39 7.52 13.79
C CYS A 638 -4.07 7.74 14.52
N SER A 639 -3.52 6.67 15.09
CA SER A 639 -2.21 6.64 15.74
C SER A 639 -1.19 6.02 14.79
N PHE A 640 -0.34 6.86 14.19
CA PHE A 640 0.83 6.42 13.46
C PHE A 640 1.93 6.01 14.44
N ARG A 641 2.33 4.74 14.42
CA ARG A 641 3.34 4.18 15.31
C ARG A 641 4.60 3.89 14.53
N LYS A 642 5.60 4.77 14.67
CA LYS A 642 6.93 4.57 14.10
C LYS A 642 7.69 3.54 14.94
N LEU A 643 8.26 2.54 14.29
CA LEU A 643 9.09 1.52 14.92
C LEU A 643 10.53 2.02 15.09
N LYS A 644 11.18 1.53 16.15
CA LYS A 644 12.63 1.65 16.33
C LYS A 644 13.32 0.89 15.19
N PRO A 645 14.53 1.30 14.78
CA PRO A 645 15.28 0.55 13.77
C PRO A 645 15.80 -0.78 14.33
N LEU A 646 16.02 -1.75 13.45
CA LEU A 646 16.79 -2.97 13.72
C LEU A 646 18.19 -2.64 14.25
N ALA A 647 18.62 -3.34 15.30
CA ALA A 647 19.97 -3.22 15.86
C ALA A 647 20.69 -4.57 15.82
N ASN A 648 21.87 -4.62 15.17
CA ASN A 648 22.74 -5.81 15.11
C ASN A 648 22.03 -7.10 14.64
N GLY A 649 21.11 -6.99 13.67
CA GLY A 649 20.38 -8.15 13.14
C GLY A 649 19.25 -8.64 14.05
N VAL A 650 18.95 -7.94 15.15
CA VAL A 650 17.91 -8.34 16.11
C VAL A 650 16.86 -7.25 16.21
N ALA A 651 15.59 -7.66 16.26
CA ALA A 651 14.48 -6.76 16.51
C ALA A 651 14.65 -6.03 17.87
N PRO A 652 14.19 -4.76 17.99
CA PRO A 652 14.23 -4.02 19.23
C PRO A 652 13.35 -4.70 20.29
N ALA A 653 13.73 -4.55 21.56
CA ALA A 653 12.90 -5.01 22.67
C ALA A 653 11.56 -4.25 22.71
N LEU A 654 10.49 -4.94 23.13
CA LEU A 654 9.19 -4.32 23.30
C LEU A 654 9.19 -3.22 24.39
N PRO A 655 8.48 -2.10 24.19
CA PRO A 655 7.77 -1.74 22.96
C PRO A 655 8.76 -1.45 21.82
N ALA A 656 8.51 -2.08 20.66
CA ALA A 656 9.23 -1.84 19.42
C ALA A 656 8.84 -0.48 18.82
N THR A 657 7.66 0.03 19.16
CA THR A 657 7.24 1.41 18.84
C THR A 657 8.23 2.42 19.48
N GLU A 658 8.83 3.26 18.64
CA GLU A 658 9.69 4.38 19.02
C GLU A 658 8.85 5.59 19.41
N SER A 659 7.88 5.95 18.58
CA SER A 659 7.06 7.14 18.77
C SER A 659 5.66 6.93 18.20
N VAL A 660 4.70 7.65 18.78
CA VAL A 660 3.32 7.68 18.33
C VAL A 660 2.96 9.10 17.96
N LYS A 661 2.41 9.30 16.75
CA LYS A 661 1.79 10.55 16.35
C LYS A 661 0.31 10.32 16.07
N VAL A 662 -0.53 11.08 16.75
CA VAL A 662 -1.99 10.99 16.59
C VAL A 662 -2.46 12.09 15.66
N VAL A 663 -3.32 11.72 14.71
CA VAL A 663 -4.08 12.65 13.88
C VAL A 663 -5.57 12.36 14.05
N GLU A 664 -6.38 13.42 13.95
CA GLU A 664 -7.81 13.36 14.17
C GLU A 664 -8.58 13.99 13.02
N VAL A 665 -9.71 13.37 12.67
CA VAL A 665 -10.67 13.85 11.68
C VAL A 665 -12.03 13.93 12.35
N ALA A 666 -12.65 15.10 12.34
CA ALA A 666 -14.03 15.26 12.82
C ALA A 666 -15.02 14.74 11.77
N ALA A 667 -16.10 14.09 12.20
CA ALA A 667 -17.10 13.53 11.29
C ALA A 667 -17.67 14.60 10.33
N GLY A 668 -17.64 14.29 9.03
CA GLY A 668 -18.14 15.17 7.97
C GLY A 668 -17.28 16.41 7.69
N VAL A 669 -16.08 16.50 8.27
CA VAL A 669 -15.12 17.59 8.03
C VAL A 669 -13.90 17.02 7.31
N PRO A 670 -13.65 17.40 6.04
CA PRO A 670 -12.48 16.95 5.29
C PRO A 670 -11.22 17.73 5.73
N ALA A 671 -10.82 17.57 6.99
CA ALA A 671 -9.66 18.22 7.56
C ALA A 671 -9.00 17.33 8.61
N VAL A 672 -7.67 17.50 8.74
CA VAL A 672 -6.85 16.77 9.70
C VAL A 672 -6.34 17.72 10.76
N THR A 673 -6.49 17.32 12.02
CA THR A 673 -5.83 17.95 13.17
C THR A 673 -4.72 17.03 13.66
N VAL A 674 -3.51 17.56 13.81
CA VAL A 674 -2.39 16.84 14.42
C VAL A 674 -2.40 17.10 15.92
N VAL A 675 -2.36 16.04 16.73
CA VAL A 675 -2.46 16.11 18.20
C VAL A 675 -1.09 15.98 18.88
#